data_AF-A0A448BU77-F1
#
_entry.id   AF-A0A448BU77-F1
#
_cell.length_a   1.000
_cell.length_b   1.000
_cell.length_c   1.000
_cell.angle_alpha   90.00
_cell.angle_beta   90.00
_cell.angle_gamma   90.00
#
_symmetry.space_group_name_H-M   'P 1'
#
loop_
_entity.id
_entity.type
_entity.pdbx_description
1 polymer ?
#
loop_
_entity_poly.entity_id
_entity_poly.type
_entity_poly.pdbx_seq_one_letter_code
_entity_poly.pdbx_strand_id
1 'polypeptide(L)'
;MRIPPYFPRLGALALACALALPAQAAERAWSYSYNALGLIERADGPRTDVQDVTLYAYDSRGNLTQVTNALGQVTRLGDYDERGKPGSITDANGVTSSLAYTGVDGWLASVSTAGSTTRFDYDAVGQITRVTRGDGSWLSYEYDDARRLVAIGNNLGERLEYDVDTKGNRTAQRIKDASGSLVRQQQWAYDELGRLLRAVGAGGQTRSFAYDLNDNPVGETNPRQFAHSQAFDALDRLVGQSDPLGGKTQLAYDAQDNLTEVKDPRGVTTRYEYDGLGNLTRLVSPDSGTTTFEHDAAGNVIRRTDARGTVTEYRYDALNRLIERHSPSDPSLDVQYRYDLTADGNKGIGRLGAIEGARDSLVYRYDERGNLVEQVRSIRLDQQTLLDRVTYRYDAANQLLEIGYPSGLAIGYPRNAGGQVASVTLAVGDKAPSTLVGQIAYLPFGPLQRLTWGNGIALSREYDQDYQLLRQKVGPWQSDYQHDANGNIQQHRHSLWGTLDYQYDPLDRLTEERGVQGGRSYAYDAVGNRTQRSDNPASGGTASSQDYQYAPDSNRLTAIGAQAVTSDAAGNLTQDRAARKLAYDTQGRLQSVSLDGQQVAEYRYNALGQRIVKLTPRERHHLPLRSRRPVARRSRTRRQRPETASPVLPVAGQPAAGHHRRRLRRPGQGRQPDPALPPWRPPRHPAPGHRRQRPDRLAVAVRRLRPRRSAEPGQHPGQPALPRAVLRCGERAALQLLPRL
;
A
#
# COMPACT_ATOMS: atom_id res chain seq x y z
N MET A 1 31.53 -34.73 69.76
CA MET A 1 30.73 -35.24 70.89
C MET A 1 29.29 -35.45 70.39
N ARG A 2 28.72 -36.66 70.52
CA ARG A 2 27.30 -37.07 70.27
C ARG A 2 26.51 -36.56 69.03
N ILE A 3 26.39 -37.45 68.03
CA ILE A 3 25.18 -38.02 67.35
C ILE A 3 23.85 -37.19 67.24
N PRO A 4 23.14 -37.20 66.08
CA PRO A 4 21.93 -36.40 65.76
C PRO A 4 20.59 -37.10 66.12
N PRO A 5 19.39 -36.52 65.84
CA PRO A 5 18.63 -36.73 64.56
C PRO A 5 17.91 -35.42 64.08
N TYR A 6 17.26 -35.28 62.90
CA TYR A 6 16.25 -36.12 62.22
C TYR A 6 16.18 -35.83 60.70
N PHE A 7 15.92 -36.87 59.91
CA PHE A 7 15.31 -36.78 58.55
C PHE A 7 13.82 -37.12 58.66
N PRO A 8 12.97 -36.67 57.71
CA PRO A 8 12.55 -37.64 56.69
C PRO A 8 12.69 -37.13 55.25
N ARG A 9 12.79 -38.09 54.34
CA ARG A 9 12.94 -37.90 52.88
C ARG A 9 11.57 -37.64 52.23
N LEU A 10 11.56 -36.95 51.08
CA LEU A 10 10.61 -37.24 50.00
C LEU A 10 11.16 -36.79 48.63
N GLY A 11 11.09 -37.71 47.66
CA GLY A 11 10.97 -37.47 46.21
C GLY A 11 11.91 -36.47 45.52
N ALA A 12 12.88 -36.98 44.76
CA ALA A 12 13.46 -36.20 43.66
C ALA A 12 12.46 -36.07 42.50
N LEU A 13 12.15 -34.85 42.07
CA LEU A 13 11.82 -34.58 40.68
C LEU A 13 13.01 -33.85 40.06
N ALA A 14 13.68 -34.48 39.10
CA ALA A 14 14.69 -33.83 38.30
C ALA A 14 14.00 -32.87 37.33
N LEU A 15 13.91 -31.59 37.71
CA LEU A 15 13.50 -30.54 36.79
C LEU A 15 14.64 -30.33 35.79
N ALA A 16 14.52 -30.96 34.62
CA ALA A 16 15.43 -30.72 33.51
C ALA A 16 15.18 -29.31 32.96
N CYS A 17 15.77 -28.31 33.61
CA CYS A 17 15.93 -26.98 33.03
C CYS A 17 16.82 -27.11 31.80
N ALA A 18 16.19 -27.32 30.65
CA ALA A 18 16.80 -27.07 29.36
C ALA A 18 17.13 -25.57 29.30
N LEU A 19 18.34 -25.22 29.73
CA LEU A 19 18.98 -23.96 29.38
C LEU A 19 19.14 -23.98 27.86
N ALA A 20 18.12 -23.46 27.17
CA ALA A 20 18.22 -23.12 25.76
C ALA A 20 19.27 -22.02 25.65
N LEU A 21 20.51 -22.42 25.44
CA LEU A 21 21.55 -21.52 24.94
C LEU A 21 20.97 -20.86 23.67
N PRO A 22 21.02 -19.52 23.54
CA PRO A 22 20.55 -18.87 22.33
C PRO A 22 21.29 -19.50 21.15
N ALA A 23 20.56 -19.86 20.09
CA ALA A 23 21.15 -20.45 18.90
C ALA A 23 22.24 -19.49 18.39
N GLN A 24 23.49 -19.94 18.48
CA GLN A 24 24.63 -19.10 18.15
C GLN A 24 24.58 -18.83 16.64
N ALA A 25 24.38 -17.57 16.28
CA ALA A 25 24.33 -17.17 14.88
C ALA A 25 25.67 -17.46 14.19
N ALA A 26 25.63 -17.76 12.89
CA ALA A 26 26.83 -17.91 12.09
C ALA A 26 27.66 -16.61 12.10
N GLU A 27 28.99 -16.74 12.16
CA GLU A 27 29.90 -15.60 12.07
C GLU A 27 29.71 -14.88 10.71
N ARG A 28 29.71 -13.54 10.73
CA ARG A 28 29.61 -12.71 9.54
C ARG A 28 30.88 -11.88 9.39
N ALA A 29 31.62 -12.11 8.30
CA ALA A 29 32.80 -11.33 7.93
C ALA A 29 32.47 -10.37 6.78
N TRP A 30 33.22 -9.28 6.64
CA TRP A 30 33.23 -8.44 5.45
C TRP A 30 34.68 -8.09 5.16
N SER A 31 35.11 -8.16 3.89
CA SER A 31 36.46 -7.76 3.50
C SER A 31 36.44 -6.63 2.49
N TYR A 32 37.38 -5.69 2.64
CA TYR A 32 37.50 -4.51 1.77
C TYR A 32 38.95 -4.35 1.36
N SER A 33 39.20 -4.08 0.08
CA SER A 33 40.49 -3.55 -0.38
C SER A 33 40.31 -2.14 -0.93
N TYR A 34 41.41 -1.39 -0.92
CA TYR A 34 41.45 0.03 -1.24
C TYR A 34 42.58 0.27 -2.23
N ASN A 35 42.32 1.08 -3.24
CA ASN A 35 43.34 1.48 -4.21
C ASN A 35 44.36 2.46 -3.59
N ALA A 36 45.36 2.86 -4.36
CA ALA A 36 46.42 3.79 -3.94
C ALA A 36 45.91 5.19 -3.53
N LEU A 37 44.66 5.56 -3.85
CA LEU A 37 44.02 6.81 -3.42
C LEU A 37 43.19 6.64 -2.13
N GLY A 38 43.18 5.44 -1.53
CA GLY A 38 42.36 5.11 -0.35
C GLY A 38 40.87 4.92 -0.65
N LEU A 39 40.50 4.77 -1.93
CA LEU A 39 39.12 4.51 -2.35
C LEU A 39 38.87 3.00 -2.41
N ILE A 40 37.69 2.54 -1.96
CA ILE A 40 37.32 1.12 -1.95
C ILE A 40 37.32 0.59 -3.38
N GLU A 41 38.12 -0.42 -3.70
CA GLU A 41 38.15 -1.05 -5.04
C GLU A 41 37.42 -2.40 -5.06
N ARG A 42 37.33 -3.07 -3.89
CA ARG A 42 36.64 -4.34 -3.69
C ARG A 42 35.90 -4.31 -2.35
N ALA A 43 34.65 -4.76 -2.36
CA ALA A 43 33.86 -5.10 -1.18
C ALA A 43 33.40 -6.56 -1.30
N ASP A 44 33.61 -7.32 -0.24
CA ASP A 44 33.28 -8.75 -0.11
C ASP A 44 32.26 -8.88 1.02
N GLY A 45 31.17 -9.60 0.79
CA GLY A 45 30.11 -9.77 1.77
C GLY A 45 30.36 -10.96 2.71
N PRO A 46 29.34 -11.33 3.50
CA PRO A 46 29.45 -12.36 4.53
C PRO A 46 29.13 -13.76 4.02
N ARG A 47 28.67 -13.94 2.78
CA ARG A 47 28.28 -15.25 2.27
C ARG A 47 29.48 -16.02 1.74
N THR A 48 29.53 -17.31 2.07
CA THR A 48 30.57 -18.25 1.66
C THR A 48 30.04 -19.32 0.69
N ASP A 49 28.73 -19.39 0.50
CA ASP A 49 28.05 -20.28 -0.45
C ASP A 49 28.02 -19.72 -1.89
N VAL A 50 28.26 -18.42 -2.04
CA VAL A 50 28.35 -17.67 -3.30
C VAL A 50 29.46 -16.62 -3.21
N GLN A 51 29.97 -16.13 -4.33
CA GLN A 51 30.86 -14.96 -4.35
C GLN A 51 30.01 -13.69 -4.35
N ASP A 52 29.88 -12.98 -3.22
CA ASP A 52 29.10 -11.74 -3.09
C ASP A 52 29.97 -10.46 -3.24
N VAL A 53 30.95 -10.52 -4.15
CA VAL A 53 31.96 -9.48 -4.39
C VAL A 53 31.45 -8.33 -5.26
N THR A 54 31.55 -7.09 -4.79
CA THR A 54 31.37 -5.88 -5.61
C THR A 54 32.70 -5.19 -5.87
N LEU A 55 32.96 -4.80 -7.12
CA LEU A 55 34.18 -4.10 -7.55
C LEU A 55 33.86 -2.67 -7.98
N TYR A 56 34.81 -1.77 -7.74
CA TYR A 56 34.71 -0.33 -8.04
C TYR A 56 35.97 0.12 -8.79
N ALA A 57 35.81 0.86 -9.88
CA ALA A 57 36.91 1.47 -10.63
C ALA A 57 36.77 3.00 -10.68
N TYR A 58 37.92 3.68 -10.73
CA TYR A 58 38.00 5.13 -10.66
C TYR A 58 38.90 5.69 -11.77
N ASP A 59 38.70 6.94 -12.19
CA ASP A 59 39.68 7.67 -13.00
C ASP A 59 40.88 8.15 -12.15
N SER A 60 41.89 8.75 -12.80
CA SER A 60 43.06 9.29 -12.12
C SER A 60 42.78 10.50 -11.22
N ARG A 61 41.57 11.06 -11.26
CA ARG A 61 41.09 12.13 -10.37
C ARG A 61 40.24 11.59 -9.21
N GLY A 62 40.02 10.27 -9.14
CA GLY A 62 39.21 9.62 -8.11
C GLY A 62 37.71 9.60 -8.41
N ASN A 63 37.26 9.97 -9.61
CA ASN A 63 35.86 9.87 -10.01
C ASN A 63 35.49 8.39 -10.25
N LEU A 64 34.38 7.91 -9.70
CA LEU A 64 33.91 6.53 -9.85
C LEU A 64 33.46 6.26 -11.29
N THR A 65 34.22 5.52 -12.09
CA THR A 65 33.90 5.24 -13.50
C THR A 65 33.11 3.96 -13.72
N GLN A 66 33.23 2.99 -12.80
CA GLN A 66 32.57 1.69 -12.93
C GLN A 66 32.21 1.09 -11.56
N VAL A 67 31.02 0.49 -11.48
CA VAL A 67 30.64 -0.46 -10.43
C VAL A 67 30.31 -1.79 -11.11
N THR A 68 30.89 -2.88 -10.63
CA THR A 68 30.57 -4.25 -11.05
C THR A 68 30.03 -5.00 -9.83
N ASN A 69 28.77 -5.41 -9.83
CA ASN A 69 28.21 -6.19 -8.71
C ASN A 69 28.60 -7.68 -8.78
N ALA A 70 28.17 -8.46 -7.80
CA ALA A 70 28.54 -9.85 -7.62
C ALA A 70 28.07 -10.82 -8.73
N LEU A 71 27.19 -10.38 -9.63
CA LEU A 71 26.81 -11.14 -10.84
C LEU A 71 27.56 -10.65 -12.10
N GLY A 72 28.60 -9.83 -11.94
CA GLY A 72 29.34 -9.24 -13.04
C GLY A 72 28.59 -8.12 -13.78
N GLN A 73 27.46 -7.64 -13.23
CA GLN A 73 26.64 -6.61 -13.88
C GLN A 73 27.30 -5.25 -13.69
N VAL A 74 27.50 -4.53 -14.80
CA VAL A 74 28.32 -3.31 -14.82
C VAL A 74 27.44 -2.07 -14.97
N THR A 75 27.53 -1.15 -14.01
CA THR A 75 27.11 0.25 -14.20
C THR A 75 28.34 1.10 -14.49
N ARG A 76 28.27 1.94 -15.54
CA ARG A 76 29.35 2.87 -15.92
C ARG A 76 28.91 4.30 -15.70
N LEU A 77 29.84 5.16 -15.28
CA LEU A 77 29.64 6.59 -15.20
C LEU A 77 30.72 7.26 -16.05
N GLY A 78 30.32 8.27 -16.83
CA GLY A 78 31.15 8.89 -17.85
C GLY A 78 30.86 10.38 -18.01
N ASP A 79 31.52 10.97 -19.01
CA ASP A 79 31.37 12.38 -19.42
C ASP A 79 31.51 13.35 -18.25
N TYR A 80 32.50 13.09 -17.40
CA TYR A 80 32.77 13.84 -16.17
C TYR A 80 33.17 15.29 -16.45
N ASP A 81 32.44 16.24 -15.87
CA ASP A 81 32.79 17.66 -15.93
C ASP A 81 34.10 17.97 -15.15
N GLU A 82 34.57 19.22 -15.22
CA GLU A 82 35.76 19.67 -14.48
C GLU A 82 35.60 19.60 -12.95
N ARG A 83 34.36 19.44 -12.46
CA ARG A 83 33.97 19.40 -11.04
C ARG A 83 33.71 17.98 -10.54
N GLY A 84 33.94 16.95 -11.37
CA GLY A 84 33.72 15.55 -11.00
C GLY A 84 32.25 15.11 -10.99
N LYS A 85 31.36 15.80 -11.70
CA LYS A 85 29.96 15.37 -11.90
C LYS A 85 29.84 14.53 -13.19
N PRO A 86 29.17 13.36 -13.17
CA PRO A 86 29.02 12.52 -14.35
C PRO A 86 27.98 13.07 -15.33
N GLY A 87 28.35 13.32 -16.58
CA GLY A 87 27.42 13.66 -17.67
C GLY A 87 26.64 12.46 -18.20
N SER A 88 27.07 11.23 -17.93
CA SER A 88 26.36 10.01 -18.32
C SER A 88 26.43 8.91 -17.27
N ILE A 89 25.36 8.11 -17.20
CA ILE A 89 25.27 6.86 -16.45
C ILE A 89 24.71 5.80 -17.39
N THR A 90 25.50 4.76 -17.69
CA THR A 90 25.05 3.58 -18.45
C THR A 90 24.78 2.43 -17.49
N ASP A 91 23.54 1.97 -17.45
CA ASP A 91 23.14 0.83 -16.62
C ASP A 91 23.62 -0.52 -17.20
N ALA A 92 23.44 -1.59 -16.43
CA ALA A 92 23.83 -2.93 -16.86
C ALA A 92 23.02 -3.48 -18.06
N ASN A 93 21.90 -2.85 -18.44
CA ASN A 93 21.15 -3.15 -19.66
C ASN A 93 21.70 -2.42 -20.91
N GLY A 94 22.80 -1.68 -20.75
CA GLY A 94 23.37 -0.81 -21.78
C GLY A 94 22.54 0.46 -22.04
N VAL A 95 21.60 0.82 -21.17
CA VAL A 95 20.80 2.04 -21.31
C VAL A 95 21.57 3.19 -20.70
N THR A 96 21.91 4.16 -21.52
CA THR A 96 22.54 5.41 -21.07
C THR A 96 21.48 6.45 -20.72
N SER A 97 21.57 6.95 -19.49
CA SER A 97 20.92 8.17 -19.05
C SER A 97 21.94 9.32 -19.14
N SER A 98 21.55 10.42 -19.78
CA SER A 98 22.37 11.64 -19.84
C SER A 98 21.94 12.61 -18.74
N LEU A 99 22.92 13.24 -18.10
CA LEU A 99 22.77 14.20 -17.03
C LEU A 99 23.29 15.54 -17.52
N ALA A 100 22.46 16.57 -17.45
CA ALA A 100 22.86 17.95 -17.73
C ALA A 100 22.84 18.76 -16.43
N TYR A 101 23.78 19.68 -16.27
CA TYR A 101 23.90 20.52 -15.08
C TYR A 101 23.70 22.00 -15.42
N THR A 102 23.23 22.79 -14.44
CA THR A 102 23.22 24.26 -14.53
C THR A 102 24.65 24.80 -14.62
N GLY A 103 24.86 25.94 -15.28
CA GLY A 103 26.20 26.44 -15.60
C GLY A 103 27.08 26.71 -14.38
N VAL A 104 26.89 27.86 -13.73
CA VAL A 104 27.79 28.31 -12.66
C VAL A 104 27.67 27.43 -11.41
N ASP A 105 26.46 27.03 -11.03
CA ASP A 105 26.23 26.32 -9.76
C ASP A 105 26.38 24.79 -9.88
N GLY A 106 26.13 24.24 -11.08
CA GLY A 106 26.27 22.81 -11.32
C GLY A 106 25.23 21.94 -10.62
N TRP A 107 24.00 22.42 -10.45
CA TRP A 107 22.86 21.60 -10.02
C TRP A 107 22.32 20.78 -11.18
N LEU A 108 21.62 19.68 -10.92
CA LEU A 108 21.16 18.75 -11.97
C LEU A 108 19.97 19.35 -12.76
N ALA A 109 20.24 19.99 -13.90
CA ALA A 109 19.23 20.63 -14.74
C ALA A 109 18.31 19.65 -15.46
N SER A 110 18.80 18.47 -15.86
CA SER A 110 17.94 17.43 -16.44
C SER A 110 18.55 16.03 -16.40
N VAL A 111 17.67 15.02 -16.38
CA VAL A 111 18.01 13.62 -16.67
C VAL A 111 17.21 13.19 -17.91
N SER A 112 17.89 12.62 -18.91
CA SER A 112 17.22 12.07 -20.10
C SER A 112 17.59 10.61 -20.35
N THR A 113 16.58 9.76 -20.54
CA THR A 113 16.71 8.31 -20.75
C THR A 113 15.72 7.87 -21.82
N ALA A 114 16.20 7.21 -22.88
CA ALA A 114 15.40 6.67 -23.98
C ALA A 114 14.34 7.65 -24.54
N GLY A 115 14.75 8.89 -24.81
CA GLY A 115 13.91 9.95 -25.37
C GLY A 115 12.95 10.65 -24.39
N SER A 116 12.82 10.17 -23.15
CA SER A 116 12.18 10.93 -22.07
C SER A 116 13.19 11.87 -21.40
N THR A 117 12.75 13.06 -20.99
CA THR A 117 13.56 14.02 -20.22
C THR A 117 12.76 14.57 -19.04
N THR A 118 13.30 14.44 -17.83
CA THR A 118 12.85 15.22 -16.67
C THR A 118 13.78 16.42 -16.49
N ARG A 119 13.21 17.62 -16.33
CA ARG A 119 13.94 18.88 -16.12
C ARG A 119 13.65 19.45 -14.73
N PHE A 120 14.66 20.10 -14.16
CA PHE A 120 14.63 20.76 -12.87
C PHE A 120 15.03 22.23 -13.06
N ASP A 121 14.12 23.13 -12.74
CA ASP A 121 14.40 24.57 -12.68
C ASP A 121 14.71 24.95 -11.23
N TYR A 122 15.58 25.94 -11.03
CA TYR A 122 16.10 26.33 -9.73
C TYR A 122 15.95 27.83 -9.48
N ASP A 123 15.96 28.25 -8.21
CA ASP A 123 16.21 29.64 -7.81
C ASP A 123 17.72 29.94 -7.72
N ALA A 124 18.06 31.18 -7.38
CA ALA A 124 19.45 31.64 -7.27
C ALA A 124 20.24 31.03 -6.08
N VAL A 125 19.63 30.19 -5.23
CA VAL A 125 20.27 29.56 -4.08
C VAL A 125 20.16 28.02 -4.09
N GLY A 126 19.66 27.44 -5.18
CA GLY A 126 19.68 25.99 -5.43
C GLY A 126 18.43 25.24 -4.99
N GLN A 127 17.34 25.94 -4.68
CA GLN A 127 16.05 25.30 -4.40
C GLN A 127 15.34 25.01 -5.72
N ILE A 128 14.76 23.82 -5.86
CA ILE A 128 14.03 23.42 -7.08
C ILE A 128 12.72 24.22 -7.15
N THR A 129 12.58 25.13 -8.10
CA THR A 129 11.35 25.92 -8.30
C THR A 129 10.35 25.23 -9.21
N ARG A 130 10.78 24.26 -10.03
CA ARG A 130 9.88 23.47 -10.88
C ARG A 130 10.52 22.14 -11.31
N VAL A 131 9.68 21.11 -11.42
CA VAL A 131 10.00 19.83 -12.04
C VAL A 131 9.06 19.63 -13.23
N THR A 132 9.62 19.49 -14.44
CA THR A 132 8.86 19.18 -15.66
C THR A 132 9.20 17.77 -16.12
N ARG A 133 8.20 16.89 -16.22
CA ARG A 133 8.35 15.48 -16.63
C ARG A 133 8.37 15.34 -18.15
N GLY A 134 8.74 14.16 -18.65
CA GLY A 134 8.86 13.89 -20.08
C GLY A 134 7.57 14.04 -20.90
N ASP A 135 6.40 13.95 -20.26
CA ASP A 135 5.08 14.20 -20.87
C ASP A 135 4.72 15.71 -20.95
N GLY A 136 5.57 16.59 -20.42
CA GLY A 136 5.34 18.04 -20.32
C GLY A 136 4.49 18.47 -19.12
N SER A 137 3.98 17.53 -18.31
CA SER A 137 3.34 17.85 -17.04
C SER A 137 4.38 18.38 -16.04
N TRP A 138 3.97 19.30 -15.16
CA TRP A 138 4.91 19.92 -14.22
C TRP A 138 4.28 20.27 -12.88
N LEU A 139 5.14 20.26 -11.86
CA LEU A 139 4.90 20.84 -10.54
C LEU A 139 5.85 22.01 -10.32
N SER A 140 5.34 23.12 -9.79
CA SER A 140 6.15 24.25 -9.32
C SER A 140 6.19 24.28 -7.80
N TYR A 141 7.23 24.88 -7.23
CA TYR A 141 7.51 24.94 -5.80
C TYR A 141 7.90 26.37 -5.45
N GLU A 142 7.32 26.90 -4.37
CA GLU A 142 7.58 28.24 -3.89
C GLU A 142 8.05 28.20 -2.43
N TYR A 143 9.08 28.98 -2.13
CA TYR A 143 9.74 29.05 -0.84
C TYR A 143 9.60 30.46 -0.26
N ASP A 144 9.54 30.55 1.06
CA ASP A 144 9.68 31.84 1.75
C ASP A 144 11.16 32.26 1.88
N ASP A 145 11.40 33.47 2.38
CA ASP A 145 12.75 34.02 2.60
C ASP A 145 13.61 33.16 3.56
N ALA A 146 12.97 32.32 4.37
CA ALA A 146 13.62 31.37 5.27
C ALA A 146 13.88 29.99 4.61
N ARG A 147 13.68 29.87 3.28
CA ARG A 147 13.92 28.67 2.47
C ARG A 147 12.99 27.50 2.80
N ARG A 148 11.76 27.79 3.18
CA ARG A 148 10.75 26.79 3.56
C ARG A 148 9.66 26.72 2.49
N LEU A 149 9.30 25.50 2.08
CA LEU A 149 8.29 25.29 1.05
C LEU A 149 6.90 25.76 1.54
N VAL A 150 6.37 26.80 0.90
CA VAL A 150 5.08 27.44 1.24
C VAL A 150 4.00 27.26 0.17
N ALA A 151 4.35 26.90 -1.07
CA ALA A 151 3.36 26.44 -2.04
C ALA A 151 3.89 25.42 -3.05
N ILE A 152 2.96 24.61 -3.58
CA ILE A 152 3.11 23.76 -4.76
C ILE A 152 2.04 24.17 -5.77
N GLY A 153 2.41 24.36 -7.04
CA GLY A 153 1.49 24.57 -8.15
C GLY A 153 1.58 23.44 -9.17
N ASN A 154 0.59 23.31 -10.05
CA ASN A 154 0.67 22.41 -11.21
C ASN A 154 0.23 23.08 -12.51
N ASN A 155 0.44 22.39 -13.63
CA ASN A 155 0.13 22.89 -14.97
C ASN A 155 -1.36 22.90 -15.34
N LEU A 156 -2.25 22.54 -14.42
CA LEU A 156 -3.69 22.79 -14.53
C LEU A 156 -4.10 24.11 -13.82
N GLY A 157 -3.16 24.81 -13.18
CA GLY A 157 -3.40 26.03 -12.41
C GLY A 157 -3.82 25.78 -10.95
N GLU A 158 -3.90 24.52 -10.53
CA GLU A 158 -4.23 24.14 -9.16
C GLU A 158 -3.09 24.51 -8.20
N ARG A 159 -3.43 24.83 -6.95
CA ARG A 159 -2.45 25.30 -5.97
C ARG A 159 -2.65 24.67 -4.59
N LEU A 160 -1.55 24.27 -3.97
CA LEU A 160 -1.46 23.72 -2.62
C LEU A 160 -0.55 24.64 -1.80
N GLU A 161 -1.09 25.30 -0.79
CA GLU A 161 -0.40 26.32 0.02
C GLU A 161 -0.23 25.84 1.45
N TYR A 162 0.83 26.29 2.12
CA TYR A 162 1.12 26.03 3.52
C TYR A 162 1.30 27.35 4.30
N ASP A 163 0.80 27.38 5.53
CA ASP A 163 1.33 28.29 6.56
C ASP A 163 2.39 27.55 7.37
N VAL A 164 3.46 28.24 7.74
CA VAL A 164 4.57 27.69 8.52
C VAL A 164 4.90 28.59 9.71
N ASP A 165 5.12 27.98 10.89
CA ASP A 165 5.60 28.70 12.08
C ASP A 165 7.08 29.10 11.94
N THR A 166 7.66 29.79 12.93
CA THR A 166 9.08 30.21 12.90
C THR A 166 10.09 29.05 12.95
N LYS A 167 9.66 27.83 13.28
CA LYS A 167 10.50 26.61 13.29
C LYS A 167 10.35 25.80 11.99
N GLY A 168 9.42 26.17 11.12
CA GLY A 168 9.12 25.50 9.87
C GLY A 168 8.06 24.41 9.97
N ASN A 169 7.36 24.28 11.11
CA ASN A 169 6.23 23.37 11.24
C ASN A 169 5.05 23.92 10.43
N ARG A 170 4.37 23.06 9.67
CA ARG A 170 3.21 23.45 8.84
C ARG A 170 1.98 23.65 9.71
N THR A 171 1.61 24.89 10.01
CA THR A 171 0.45 25.22 10.86
C THR A 171 -0.88 25.20 10.09
N ALA A 172 -0.85 25.32 8.76
CA ALA A 172 -2.03 25.10 7.93
C ALA A 172 -1.67 24.58 6.54
N GLN A 173 -2.64 23.97 5.89
CA GLN A 173 -2.61 23.60 4.47
C GLN A 173 -3.93 24.03 3.82
N ARG A 174 -3.84 24.64 2.63
CA ARG A 174 -4.98 25.05 1.81
C ARG A 174 -4.80 24.54 0.38
N ILE A 175 -5.82 23.91 -0.19
CA ILE A 175 -5.84 23.56 -1.61
C ILE A 175 -6.86 24.43 -2.32
N LYS A 176 -6.44 25.02 -3.44
CA LYS A 176 -7.23 25.88 -4.31
C LYS A 176 -7.32 25.31 -5.72
N ASP A 177 -8.45 25.53 -6.38
CA ASP A 177 -8.59 25.30 -7.81
C ASP A 177 -7.91 26.39 -8.66
N ALA A 178 -7.97 26.23 -9.98
CA ALA A 178 -7.42 27.18 -10.95
C ALA A 178 -8.08 28.58 -10.93
N SER A 179 -9.21 28.76 -10.24
CA SER A 179 -9.82 30.08 -10.00
C SER A 179 -9.33 30.74 -8.70
N GLY A 180 -8.55 30.01 -7.90
CA GLY A 180 -8.12 30.41 -6.55
C GLY A 180 -9.13 30.05 -5.45
N SER A 181 -10.21 29.32 -5.77
CA SER A 181 -11.27 28.97 -4.81
C SER A 181 -10.81 27.84 -3.88
N LEU A 182 -11.00 28.01 -2.57
CA LEU A 182 -10.59 27.04 -1.54
C LEU A 182 -11.46 25.77 -1.59
N VAL A 183 -10.85 24.65 -1.99
CA VAL A 183 -11.51 23.33 -2.08
C VAL A 183 -11.18 22.41 -0.91
N ARG A 184 -10.05 22.60 -0.23
CA ARG A 184 -9.65 21.80 0.94
C ARG A 184 -8.85 22.63 1.94
N GLN A 185 -9.02 22.39 3.24
CA GLN A 185 -8.16 22.99 4.27
C GLN A 185 -7.91 22.06 5.47
N GLN A 186 -6.75 22.19 6.10
CA GLN A 186 -6.40 21.55 7.36
C GLN A 186 -5.50 22.48 8.19
N GLN A 187 -5.50 22.32 9.51
CA GLN A 187 -4.66 23.09 10.44
C GLN A 187 -3.98 22.18 11.45
N TRP A 188 -2.83 22.60 11.95
CA TRP A 188 -2.06 21.91 12.97
C TRP A 188 -1.50 22.90 14.00
N ALA A 189 -1.48 22.48 15.27
CA ALA A 189 -0.85 23.21 16.35
C ALA A 189 0.28 22.36 16.93
N TYR A 190 1.42 23.01 17.22
CA TYR A 190 2.64 22.37 17.74
C TYR A 190 3.02 22.98 19.09
N ASP A 191 3.85 22.28 19.84
CA ASP A 191 4.42 22.78 21.09
C ASP A 191 5.78 23.49 20.90
N GLU A 192 6.42 23.84 22.01
CA GLU A 192 7.72 24.51 22.00
C GLU A 192 8.88 23.64 21.50
N LEU A 193 8.69 22.33 21.32
CA LEU A 193 9.66 21.42 20.72
C LEU A 193 9.36 21.07 19.25
N GLY A 194 8.21 21.54 18.72
CA GLY A 194 7.76 21.21 17.37
C GLY A 194 7.00 19.88 17.30
N ARG A 195 6.56 19.32 18.44
CA ARG A 195 5.74 18.11 18.50
C ARG A 195 4.28 18.48 18.24
N LEU A 196 3.54 17.63 17.53
CA LEU A 196 2.18 17.91 17.07
C LEU A 196 1.18 17.82 18.23
N LEU A 197 0.67 18.94 18.74
CA LEU A 197 -0.35 18.94 19.81
C LEU A 197 -1.76 18.67 19.28
N ARG A 198 -2.12 19.22 18.11
CA ARG A 198 -3.47 19.11 17.54
C ARG A 198 -3.44 19.07 16.02
N ALA A 199 -4.25 18.21 15.43
CA ALA A 199 -4.64 18.25 14.02
C ALA A 199 -6.14 18.59 13.93
N VAL A 200 -6.48 19.61 13.13
CA VAL A 200 -7.84 20.14 12.99
C VAL A 200 -8.23 20.10 11.52
N GLY A 201 -9.31 19.36 11.21
CA GLY A 201 -9.88 19.35 9.86
C GLY A 201 -10.79 20.56 9.58
N ALA A 202 -11.26 20.68 8.34
CA ALA A 202 -12.04 21.84 7.89
C ALA A 202 -13.35 22.05 8.66
N GLY A 203 -14.00 20.97 9.12
CA GLY A 203 -15.18 21.03 9.98
C GLY A 203 -14.89 21.33 11.46
N GLY A 204 -13.63 21.55 11.85
CA GLY A 204 -13.22 21.78 13.24
C GLY A 204 -13.00 20.51 14.07
N GLN A 205 -13.22 19.32 13.49
CA GLN A 205 -12.92 18.04 14.12
C GLN A 205 -11.44 17.97 14.50
N THR A 206 -11.17 17.81 15.80
CA THR A 206 -9.84 17.99 16.40
C THR A 206 -9.33 16.69 17.00
N ARG A 207 -8.23 16.16 16.44
CA ARG A 207 -7.43 15.11 17.07
C ARG A 207 -6.33 15.79 17.90
N SER A 208 -6.15 15.36 19.16
CA SER A 208 -5.15 15.92 20.07
C SER A 208 -4.14 14.85 20.48
N PHE A 209 -2.90 15.25 20.75
CA PHE A 209 -1.83 14.36 21.19
C PHE A 209 -1.19 14.87 22.49
N ALA A 210 -0.64 13.95 23.27
CA ALA A 210 0.08 14.21 24.50
C ALA A 210 1.44 13.48 24.48
N TYR A 211 2.45 14.15 25.01
CA TYR A 211 3.83 13.65 25.06
C TYR A 211 4.36 13.71 26.49
N ASP A 212 5.32 12.84 26.82
CA ASP A 212 6.08 12.93 28.06
C ASP A 212 7.28 13.92 27.91
N LEU A 213 8.24 13.81 28.84
CA LEU A 213 9.47 14.62 28.87
C LEU A 213 10.59 14.08 27.97
N ASN A 214 10.41 12.89 27.40
CA ASN A 214 11.34 12.20 26.49
C ASN A 214 10.87 12.28 25.02
N ASP A 215 9.83 13.07 24.74
CA ASP A 215 9.16 13.21 23.44
C ASP A 215 8.36 11.97 22.99
N ASN A 216 8.10 11.00 23.89
CA ASN A 216 7.28 9.84 23.58
C ASN A 216 5.79 10.22 23.51
N PRO A 217 5.02 9.76 22.50
CA PRO A 217 3.59 10.03 22.39
C PRO A 217 2.79 9.17 23.37
N VAL A 218 2.60 9.65 24.60
CA VAL A 218 1.89 8.92 25.67
C VAL A 218 0.37 8.90 25.55
N GLY A 219 -0.22 9.72 24.67
CA GLY A 219 -1.66 9.68 24.44
C GLY A 219 -2.14 10.38 23.17
N GLU A 220 -3.29 9.92 22.68
CA GLU A 220 -4.02 10.51 21.56
C GLU A 220 -5.51 10.56 21.90
N THR A 221 -6.18 11.69 21.66
CA THR A 221 -7.63 11.82 21.76
C THR A 221 -8.20 12.10 20.38
N ASN A 222 -9.07 11.21 19.89
CA ASN A 222 -9.72 11.37 18.59
C ASN A 222 -10.82 12.45 18.63
N PRO A 223 -11.30 12.94 17.47
CA PRO A 223 -12.36 13.93 17.43
C PRO A 223 -13.68 13.54 18.13
N ARG A 224 -14.03 12.25 18.17
CA ARG A 224 -15.14 11.71 18.98
C ARG A 224 -14.91 11.74 20.51
N GLN A 225 -13.79 12.29 20.98
CA GLN A 225 -13.36 12.42 22.38
C GLN A 225 -13.01 11.10 23.08
N PHE A 226 -12.68 10.07 22.30
CA PHE A 226 -12.15 8.81 22.82
C PHE A 226 -10.62 8.84 22.84
N ALA A 227 -10.02 8.40 23.95
CA ALA A 227 -8.58 8.51 24.19
C ALA A 227 -7.88 7.15 24.19
N HIS A 228 -6.78 7.08 23.45
CA HIS A 228 -5.79 6.00 23.47
C HIS A 228 -4.58 6.45 24.29
N SER A 229 -3.95 5.54 25.04
CA SER A 229 -2.71 5.83 25.76
C SER A 229 -1.61 4.82 25.47
N GLN A 230 -0.37 5.28 25.60
CA GLN A 230 0.85 4.50 25.37
C GLN A 230 1.79 4.65 26.57
N ALA A 231 2.53 3.59 26.88
CA ALA A 231 3.51 3.54 27.95
C ALA A 231 4.86 3.07 27.40
N PHE A 232 5.92 3.76 27.80
CA PHE A 232 7.28 3.53 27.34
C PHE A 232 8.19 3.15 28.50
N ASP A 233 9.25 2.38 28.22
CA ASP A 233 10.31 2.11 29.20
C ASP A 233 11.40 3.19 29.19
N ALA A 234 12.44 3.02 30.01
CA ALA A 234 13.53 3.98 30.14
C ALA A 234 14.49 4.02 28.93
N LEU A 235 14.24 3.23 27.89
CA LEU A 235 14.91 3.26 26.58
C LEU A 235 13.98 3.80 25.49
N ASP A 236 12.87 4.44 25.88
CA ASP A 236 11.86 5.02 24.98
C ASP A 236 11.18 3.97 24.07
N ARG A 237 11.13 2.70 24.53
CA ARG A 237 10.49 1.57 23.82
C ARG A 237 9.06 1.38 24.31
N LEU A 238 8.12 1.17 23.37
CA LEU A 238 6.69 1.01 23.66
C LEU A 238 6.40 -0.32 24.38
N VAL A 239 6.19 -0.30 25.68
CA VAL A 239 5.89 -1.50 26.50
C VAL A 239 4.41 -1.74 26.77
N GLY A 240 3.55 -0.74 26.51
CA GLY A 240 2.11 -0.89 26.72
C GLY A 240 1.26 0.07 25.91
N GLN A 241 0.06 -0.38 25.56
CA GLN A 241 -1.00 0.44 24.97
C GLN A 241 -2.31 0.18 25.71
N SER A 242 -3.18 1.19 25.80
CA SER A 242 -4.55 1.03 26.30
C SER A 242 -5.52 1.77 25.39
N ASP A 243 -6.55 1.06 24.94
CA ASP A 243 -7.58 1.59 24.04
C ASP A 243 -8.73 2.28 24.81
N PRO A 244 -9.59 3.07 24.13
CA PRO A 244 -10.76 3.70 24.72
C PRO A 244 -11.79 2.79 25.42
N LEU A 245 -11.78 1.48 25.17
CA LEU A 245 -12.62 0.49 25.86
C LEU A 245 -11.90 -0.17 27.05
N GLY A 246 -10.66 0.21 27.32
CA GLY A 246 -9.83 -0.32 28.40
C GLY A 246 -9.10 -1.62 28.04
N GLY A 247 -9.14 -2.06 26.78
CA GLY A 247 -8.31 -3.15 26.29
C GLY A 247 -6.83 -2.79 26.35
N LYS A 248 -5.98 -3.74 26.78
CA LYS A 248 -4.56 -3.50 27.02
C LYS A 248 -3.67 -4.43 26.22
N THR A 249 -2.80 -3.86 25.39
CA THR A 249 -1.71 -4.60 24.74
C THR A 249 -0.44 -4.37 25.53
N GLN A 250 0.35 -5.43 25.76
CA GLN A 250 1.65 -5.36 26.43
C GLN A 250 2.73 -5.90 25.48
N LEU A 251 3.91 -5.28 25.52
CA LEU A 251 5.05 -5.65 24.69
C LEU A 251 6.29 -5.84 25.58
N ALA A 252 7.12 -6.83 25.27
CA ALA A 252 8.40 -7.07 25.94
C ALA A 252 9.53 -7.16 24.93
N TYR A 253 10.73 -6.75 25.36
CA TYR A 253 11.93 -6.68 24.52
C TYR A 253 13.11 -7.37 25.21
N ASP A 254 14.08 -7.84 24.41
CA ASP A 254 15.38 -8.28 24.93
C ASP A 254 16.34 -7.10 25.19
N ALA A 255 17.62 -7.41 25.40
CA ALA A 255 18.70 -6.45 25.64
C ALA A 255 19.31 -5.88 24.34
N GLN A 256 18.81 -6.30 23.18
CA GLN A 256 19.20 -5.88 21.83
C GLN A 256 18.03 -5.14 21.13
N ASP A 257 17.02 -4.74 21.90
CA ASP A 257 15.79 -4.07 21.46
C ASP A 257 14.88 -4.89 20.51
N ASN A 258 15.07 -6.21 20.44
CA ASN A 258 14.16 -7.07 19.68
C ASN A 258 12.88 -7.34 20.48
N LEU A 259 11.72 -7.23 19.83
CA LEU A 259 10.40 -7.51 20.40
C LEU A 259 10.22 -9.01 20.65
N THR A 260 10.24 -9.47 21.91
CA THR A 260 10.15 -10.90 22.28
C THR A 260 8.74 -11.38 22.64
N GLU A 261 7.86 -10.49 23.07
CA GLU A 261 6.48 -10.83 23.47
C GLU A 261 5.51 -9.73 23.03
N VAL A 262 4.35 -10.14 22.51
CA VAL A 262 3.14 -9.30 22.41
C VAL A 262 1.99 -10.04 23.07
N LYS A 263 1.36 -9.40 24.05
CA LYS A 263 0.20 -9.92 24.77
C LYS A 263 -1.03 -9.04 24.51
N ASP A 264 -2.10 -9.66 24.04
CA ASP A 264 -3.33 -8.99 23.62
C ASP A 264 -4.24 -8.62 24.82
N PRO A 265 -5.27 -7.76 24.61
CA PRO A 265 -6.30 -7.44 25.60
C PRO A 265 -7.06 -8.60 26.26
N ARG A 266 -7.01 -9.83 25.71
CA ARG A 266 -7.58 -11.05 26.34
C ARG A 266 -6.53 -11.86 27.11
N GLY A 267 -5.26 -11.46 27.03
CA GLY A 267 -4.12 -12.13 27.63
C GLY A 267 -3.45 -13.18 26.74
N VAL A 268 -3.91 -13.34 25.50
CA VAL A 268 -3.30 -14.25 24.52
C VAL A 268 -1.94 -13.69 24.11
N THR A 269 -0.92 -14.55 24.08
CA THR A 269 0.48 -14.13 23.96
C THR A 269 1.15 -14.71 22.73
N THR A 270 1.66 -13.86 21.85
CA THR A 270 2.57 -14.22 20.75
C THR A 270 4.02 -13.98 21.18
N ARG A 271 4.93 -14.90 20.86
CA ARG A 271 6.35 -14.84 21.23
C ARG A 271 7.25 -14.90 20.00
N TYR A 272 8.40 -14.24 20.11
CA TYR A 272 9.43 -14.16 19.09
C TYR A 272 10.78 -14.52 19.73
N GLU A 273 11.54 -15.40 19.09
CA GLU A 273 12.90 -15.80 19.51
C GLU A 273 13.87 -15.42 18.37
N TYR A 274 15.02 -14.86 18.74
CA TYR A 274 16.04 -14.36 17.82
C TYR A 274 17.38 -15.03 18.07
N ASP A 275 18.25 -15.05 17.06
CA ASP A 275 19.66 -15.35 17.26
C ASP A 275 20.47 -14.12 17.72
N GLY A 276 21.76 -14.31 18.01
CA GLY A 276 22.66 -13.23 18.45
C GLY A 276 22.93 -12.12 17.43
N LEU A 277 22.38 -12.20 16.21
CA LEU A 277 22.46 -11.16 15.17
C LEU A 277 21.09 -10.52 14.87
N GLY A 278 20.05 -10.84 15.66
CA GLY A 278 18.71 -10.31 15.50
C GLY A 278 17.88 -10.97 14.39
N ASN A 279 18.29 -12.12 13.85
CA ASN A 279 17.46 -12.85 12.89
C ASN A 279 16.40 -13.67 13.65
N LEU A 280 15.12 -13.59 13.25
CA LEU A 280 13.99 -14.24 13.93
C LEU A 280 14.00 -15.76 13.71
N THR A 281 14.50 -16.55 14.66
CA THR A 281 14.59 -18.01 14.55
C THR A 281 13.27 -18.73 14.83
N ARG A 282 12.38 -18.14 15.63
CA ARG A 282 11.07 -18.74 15.95
C ARG A 282 9.98 -17.70 16.22
N LEU A 283 8.79 -18.00 15.71
CA LEU A 283 7.53 -17.33 16.03
C LEU A 283 6.60 -18.34 16.70
N VAL A 284 6.11 -18.06 17.90
CA VAL A 284 5.09 -18.86 18.59
C VAL A 284 3.83 -18.03 18.72
N SER A 285 2.84 -18.29 17.86
CA SER A 285 1.53 -17.64 17.91
C SER A 285 0.45 -18.68 18.23
N PRO A 286 -0.47 -18.43 19.17
CA PRO A 286 -1.65 -19.29 19.34
C PRO A 286 -2.58 -19.29 18.11
N ASP A 287 -2.54 -18.24 17.29
CA ASP A 287 -3.37 -18.13 16.09
C ASP A 287 -2.81 -18.95 14.93
N SER A 288 -1.50 -18.87 14.66
CA SER A 288 -0.86 -19.58 13.54
C SER A 288 0.02 -20.76 13.94
N GLY A 289 0.05 -21.12 15.22
CA GLY A 289 0.98 -22.11 15.80
C GLY A 289 2.45 -21.64 15.80
N THR A 290 3.37 -22.58 15.98
CA THR A 290 4.82 -22.32 15.93
C THR A 290 5.34 -22.34 14.50
N THR A 291 6.11 -21.33 14.09
CA THR A 291 6.93 -21.33 12.87
C THR A 291 8.40 -21.18 13.25
N THR A 292 9.31 -21.95 12.63
CA THR A 292 10.76 -21.77 12.77
C THR A 292 11.39 -21.31 11.46
N PHE A 293 12.54 -20.64 11.57
CA PHE A 293 13.30 -20.11 10.44
C PHE A 293 14.80 -20.37 10.64
N GLU A 294 15.48 -20.71 9.55
CA GLU A 294 16.93 -20.85 9.47
C GLU A 294 17.46 -19.82 8.46
N HIS A 295 18.64 -19.23 8.73
CA HIS A 295 19.18 -18.12 7.95
C HIS A 295 20.60 -18.40 7.45
N ASP A 296 20.96 -17.78 6.33
CA ASP A 296 22.36 -17.70 5.88
C ASP A 296 23.16 -16.58 6.57
N ALA A 297 24.44 -16.47 6.20
CA ALA A 297 25.34 -15.45 6.72
C ALA A 297 24.99 -14.01 6.26
N ALA A 298 24.13 -13.79 5.26
CA ALA A 298 23.58 -12.46 4.96
C ALA A 298 22.30 -12.15 5.76
N GLY A 299 21.66 -13.17 6.35
CA GLY A 299 20.38 -13.06 7.04
C GLY A 299 19.17 -13.38 6.16
N ASN A 300 19.37 -14.00 5.00
CA ASN A 300 18.26 -14.49 4.18
C ASN A 300 17.69 -15.77 4.82
N VAL A 301 16.36 -15.90 4.87
CA VAL A 301 15.69 -17.12 5.33
C VAL A 301 15.92 -18.24 4.31
N ILE A 302 16.77 -19.22 4.61
CA ILE A 302 17.02 -20.37 3.73
C ILE A 302 16.02 -21.51 3.94
N ARG A 303 15.37 -21.57 5.11
CA ARG A 303 14.38 -22.60 5.42
C ARG A 303 13.35 -22.08 6.42
N ARG A 304 12.09 -22.46 6.21
CA ARG A 304 10.94 -22.15 7.08
C ARG A 304 10.17 -23.44 7.35
N THR A 305 9.85 -23.72 8.61
CA THR A 305 8.92 -24.80 8.98
C THR A 305 7.72 -24.22 9.68
N ASP A 306 6.51 -24.50 9.19
CA ASP A 306 5.26 -23.99 9.78
C ASP A 306 4.68 -24.91 10.87
N ALA A 307 3.58 -24.48 11.49
CA ALA A 307 2.93 -25.21 12.57
C ALA A 307 2.31 -26.57 12.18
N ARG A 308 2.18 -26.86 10.88
CA ARG A 308 1.75 -28.16 10.35
C ARG A 308 2.96 -29.09 10.12
N GLY A 309 4.17 -28.64 10.47
CA GLY A 309 5.42 -29.32 10.13
C GLY A 309 5.81 -29.17 8.65
N THR A 310 5.17 -28.25 7.91
CA THR A 310 5.44 -28.10 6.49
C THR A 310 6.68 -27.25 6.27
N VAL A 311 7.65 -27.82 5.57
CA VAL A 311 8.92 -27.18 5.21
C VAL A 311 8.79 -26.43 3.87
N THR A 312 9.37 -25.23 3.81
CA THR A 312 9.69 -24.53 2.57
C THR A 312 11.14 -24.07 2.62
N GLU A 313 11.90 -24.34 1.57
CA GLU A 313 13.32 -24.00 1.43
C GLU A 313 13.49 -22.93 0.35
N TYR A 314 14.51 -22.10 0.51
CA TYR A 314 14.76 -20.92 -0.32
C TYR A 314 16.23 -20.86 -0.72
N ARG A 315 16.51 -20.48 -1.97
CA ARG A 315 17.88 -20.17 -2.42
C ARG A 315 17.98 -18.75 -2.96
N TYR A 316 19.15 -18.15 -2.81
CA TYR A 316 19.42 -16.78 -3.18
C TYR A 316 20.68 -16.70 -4.04
N ASP A 317 20.66 -15.84 -5.07
CA ASP A 317 21.87 -15.51 -5.82
C ASP A 317 22.83 -14.62 -5.02
N ALA A 318 23.97 -14.25 -5.62
CA ALA A 318 25.00 -13.41 -5.00
C ALA A 318 24.55 -11.97 -4.68
N LEU A 319 23.40 -11.50 -5.19
CA LEU A 319 22.79 -10.22 -4.83
C LEU A 319 21.69 -10.38 -3.78
N ASN A 320 21.61 -11.56 -3.16
CA ASN A 320 20.59 -11.93 -2.18
C ASN A 320 19.14 -11.88 -2.75
N ARG A 321 18.98 -12.10 -4.06
CA ARG A 321 17.65 -12.21 -4.70
C ARG A 321 17.19 -13.66 -4.68
N LEU A 322 15.94 -13.89 -4.29
CA LEU A 322 15.34 -15.23 -4.20
C LEU A 322 15.25 -15.88 -5.59
N ILE A 323 16.03 -16.93 -5.85
CA ILE A 323 16.06 -17.66 -7.13
C ILE A 323 15.29 -18.98 -7.12
N GLU A 324 15.05 -19.57 -5.94
CA GLU A 324 14.27 -20.81 -5.80
C GLU A 324 13.44 -20.80 -4.53
N ARG A 325 12.21 -21.30 -4.61
CA ARG A 325 11.38 -21.72 -3.48
C ARG A 325 11.00 -23.19 -3.68
N HIS A 326 11.60 -24.07 -2.89
CA HIS A 326 11.37 -25.51 -2.93
C HIS A 326 10.41 -25.94 -1.80
N SER A 327 9.50 -26.86 -2.09
CA SER A 327 8.51 -27.41 -1.17
C SER A 327 8.69 -28.93 -1.09
N PRO A 328 9.61 -29.46 -0.24
CA PRO A 328 10.01 -30.88 -0.26
C PRO A 328 8.86 -31.90 -0.14
N SER A 329 7.75 -31.51 0.51
CA SER A 329 6.55 -32.34 0.67
C SER A 329 5.56 -32.27 -0.50
N ASP A 330 5.66 -31.27 -1.37
CA ASP A 330 4.91 -31.17 -2.63
C ASP A 330 5.72 -30.40 -3.69
N PRO A 331 6.64 -31.07 -4.41
CA PRO A 331 7.41 -30.46 -5.48
C PRO A 331 6.58 -29.90 -6.65
N SER A 332 5.25 -30.16 -6.69
CA SER A 332 4.38 -29.52 -7.69
C SER A 332 4.13 -28.04 -7.41
N LEU A 333 4.57 -27.53 -6.25
CA LEU A 333 4.56 -26.12 -5.85
C LEU A 333 5.94 -25.46 -5.86
N ASP A 334 6.96 -26.15 -6.38
CA ASP A 334 8.31 -25.60 -6.57
C ASP A 334 8.27 -24.45 -7.57
N VAL A 335 9.06 -23.41 -7.27
CA VAL A 335 9.15 -22.19 -8.07
C VAL A 335 10.60 -21.79 -8.25
N GLN A 336 10.99 -21.54 -9.49
CA GLN A 336 12.24 -20.92 -9.88
C GLN A 336 11.97 -19.47 -10.32
N TYR A 337 12.82 -18.54 -9.87
CA TYR A 337 12.75 -17.13 -10.22
C TYR A 337 13.96 -16.80 -11.09
N ARG A 338 13.71 -16.39 -12.35
CA ARG A 338 14.76 -16.01 -13.31
C ARG A 338 14.87 -14.50 -13.33
N TYR A 339 16.02 -13.98 -12.98
CA TYR A 339 16.35 -12.56 -13.15
C TYR A 339 17.16 -12.37 -14.44
N ASP A 340 17.37 -11.11 -14.82
CA ASP A 340 18.39 -10.70 -15.78
C ASP A 340 18.21 -11.27 -17.21
N LEU A 341 16.99 -11.66 -17.58
CA LEU A 341 16.68 -12.17 -18.90
C LEU A 341 16.78 -11.07 -19.96
N THR A 342 17.72 -11.19 -20.89
CA THR A 342 17.96 -10.25 -21.98
C THR A 342 17.48 -10.72 -23.36
N ALA A 343 16.91 -11.93 -23.43
CA ALA A 343 16.40 -12.53 -24.66
C ALA A 343 15.39 -11.61 -25.39
N ASP A 344 15.36 -11.70 -26.72
CA ASP A 344 14.51 -10.91 -27.61
C ASP A 344 14.63 -9.37 -27.46
N GLY A 345 15.72 -8.86 -26.85
CA GLY A 345 15.93 -7.44 -26.59
C GLY A 345 15.31 -6.94 -25.28
N ASN A 346 14.96 -7.84 -24.35
CA ASN A 346 14.47 -7.49 -23.02
C ASN A 346 15.52 -6.71 -22.20
N LYS A 347 15.11 -5.63 -21.53
CA LYS A 347 15.96 -4.88 -20.60
C LYS A 347 15.81 -5.42 -19.17
N GLY A 348 16.07 -6.72 -19.02
CA GLY A 348 15.78 -7.49 -17.81
C GLY A 348 16.85 -7.48 -16.72
N ILE A 349 18.07 -6.98 -16.96
CA ILE A 349 19.16 -6.97 -15.96
C ILE A 349 18.78 -6.07 -14.78
N GLY A 350 18.93 -6.61 -13.58
CA GLY A 350 18.46 -6.04 -12.31
C GLY A 350 16.97 -6.31 -12.03
N ARG A 351 16.25 -7.03 -12.90
CA ARG A 351 14.79 -7.23 -12.84
C ARG A 351 14.41 -8.71 -12.90
N LEU A 352 13.24 -9.05 -12.36
CA LEU A 352 12.68 -10.39 -12.45
C LEU A 352 12.17 -10.63 -13.87
N GLY A 353 12.85 -11.46 -14.65
CA GLY A 353 12.51 -11.78 -16.03
C GLY A 353 11.49 -12.92 -16.17
N ALA A 354 11.49 -13.91 -15.28
CA ALA A 354 10.46 -14.94 -15.24
C ALA A 354 10.24 -15.54 -13.85
N ILE A 355 9.07 -16.15 -13.67
CA ILE A 355 8.73 -17.06 -12.58
C ILE A 355 8.27 -18.36 -13.24
N GLU A 356 8.90 -19.47 -12.87
CA GLU A 356 8.70 -20.79 -13.46
C GLU A 356 8.25 -21.76 -12.37
N GLY A 357 6.99 -22.19 -12.39
CA GLY A 357 6.47 -23.26 -11.55
C GLY A 357 6.26 -24.56 -12.34
N ALA A 358 5.98 -25.66 -11.64
CA ALA A 358 5.71 -26.95 -12.29
C ALA A 358 4.47 -26.91 -13.22
N ARG A 359 3.47 -26.08 -12.89
CA ARG A 359 2.17 -26.00 -13.59
C ARG A 359 1.90 -24.68 -14.31
N ASP A 360 2.67 -23.63 -14.04
CA ASP A 360 2.49 -22.32 -14.65
C ASP A 360 3.81 -21.57 -14.80
N SER A 361 3.85 -20.58 -15.69
CA SER A 361 4.94 -19.61 -15.73
C SER A 361 4.45 -18.20 -16.03
N LEU A 362 5.22 -17.22 -15.59
CA LEU A 362 5.08 -15.80 -15.89
C LEU A 362 6.40 -15.30 -16.45
N VAL A 363 6.41 -14.70 -17.64
CA VAL A 363 7.58 -14.08 -18.25
C VAL A 363 7.32 -12.59 -18.41
N TYR A 364 8.30 -11.76 -18.08
CA TYR A 364 8.23 -10.30 -18.06
C TYR A 364 9.24 -9.69 -19.02
N ARG A 365 8.82 -8.66 -19.77
CA ARG A 365 9.70 -7.88 -20.64
C ARG A 365 9.64 -6.40 -20.30
N TYR A 366 10.79 -5.74 -20.35
CA TYR A 366 10.96 -4.35 -19.95
C TYR A 366 11.50 -3.48 -21.10
N ASP A 367 11.03 -2.23 -21.17
CA ASP A 367 11.63 -1.19 -22.05
C ASP A 367 12.91 -0.60 -21.44
N GLU A 368 13.56 0.28 -22.19
CA GLU A 368 14.80 0.95 -21.78
C GLU A 368 14.65 1.84 -20.54
N ARG A 369 13.42 2.26 -20.22
CA ARG A 369 13.13 3.05 -19.00
C ARG A 369 12.74 2.15 -17.83
N GLY A 370 12.79 0.83 -18.01
CA GLY A 370 12.42 -0.18 -17.02
C GLY A 370 10.93 -0.43 -16.88
N ASN A 371 10.08 0.08 -17.78
CA ASN A 371 8.65 -0.16 -17.76
C ASN A 371 8.33 -1.58 -18.24
N LEU A 372 7.44 -2.31 -17.55
CA LEU A 372 6.99 -3.64 -17.97
C LEU A 372 6.12 -3.52 -19.23
N VAL A 373 6.63 -3.89 -20.41
CA VAL A 373 5.90 -3.78 -21.69
C VAL A 373 5.18 -5.05 -22.13
N GLU A 374 5.57 -6.21 -21.63
CA GLU A 374 4.86 -7.48 -21.89
C GLU A 374 4.93 -8.39 -20.67
N GLN A 375 3.81 -9.06 -20.39
CA GLN A 375 3.72 -10.19 -19.46
C GLN A 375 3.07 -11.37 -20.19
N VAL A 376 3.79 -12.49 -20.30
CA VAL A 376 3.27 -13.75 -20.86
C VAL A 376 3.04 -14.74 -19.72
N ARG A 377 1.82 -15.25 -19.60
CA ARG A 377 1.46 -16.33 -18.67
C ARG A 377 1.23 -17.62 -19.44
N SER A 378 1.81 -18.70 -18.95
CA SER A 378 1.50 -20.07 -19.38
C SER A 378 0.83 -20.82 -18.23
N ILE A 379 -0.25 -21.56 -18.47
CA ILE A 379 -0.91 -22.42 -17.48
C ILE A 379 -1.12 -23.82 -18.07
N ARG A 380 -0.60 -24.85 -17.40
CA ARG A 380 -0.77 -26.26 -17.76
C ARG A 380 -2.03 -26.82 -17.09
N LEU A 381 -3.01 -27.20 -17.90
CA LEU A 381 -4.25 -27.87 -17.51
C LEU A 381 -4.35 -29.21 -18.25
N ASP A 382 -4.13 -30.30 -17.53
CA ASP A 382 -4.11 -31.66 -18.06
C ASP A 382 -3.16 -31.79 -19.28
N GLN A 383 -3.69 -32.05 -20.48
CA GLN A 383 -2.91 -32.13 -21.73
C GLN A 383 -2.89 -30.81 -22.54
N GLN A 384 -3.36 -29.71 -21.97
CA GLN A 384 -3.44 -28.41 -22.64
C GLN A 384 -2.59 -27.35 -21.93
N THR A 385 -1.99 -26.46 -22.71
CA THR A 385 -1.33 -25.25 -22.20
C THR A 385 -2.13 -24.03 -22.65
N LEU A 386 -2.65 -23.27 -21.70
CA LEU A 386 -3.25 -21.96 -21.95
C LEU A 386 -2.15 -20.90 -21.93
N LEU A 387 -2.21 -19.95 -22.87
CA LEU A 387 -1.22 -18.89 -23.02
C LEU A 387 -1.92 -17.53 -23.06
N ASP A 388 -1.70 -16.70 -22.03
CA ASP A 388 -2.20 -15.33 -21.97
C ASP A 388 -1.03 -14.35 -22.16
N ARG A 389 -1.06 -13.54 -23.23
CA ARG A 389 -0.16 -12.40 -23.42
C ARG A 389 -0.88 -11.11 -23.06
N VAL A 390 -0.32 -10.34 -22.12
CA VAL A 390 -0.74 -8.99 -21.78
C VAL A 390 0.38 -8.03 -22.17
N THR A 391 0.05 -6.96 -22.88
CA THR A 391 1.01 -5.91 -23.27
C THR A 391 0.67 -4.60 -22.58
N TYR A 392 1.67 -3.73 -22.42
CA TYR A 392 1.52 -2.43 -21.77
C TYR A 392 2.22 -1.34 -22.58
N ARG A 393 1.64 -0.14 -22.60
CA ARG A 393 2.26 1.05 -23.18
C ARG A 393 2.30 2.18 -22.17
N TYR A 394 3.31 3.04 -22.28
CA TYR A 394 3.57 4.12 -21.34
C TYR A 394 3.82 5.43 -22.07
N ASP A 395 3.45 6.55 -21.45
CA ASP A 395 3.81 7.88 -21.93
C ASP A 395 5.28 8.22 -21.63
N ALA A 396 5.68 9.45 -21.95
CA ALA A 396 7.03 9.95 -21.68
C ALA A 396 7.32 10.19 -20.18
N ALA A 397 6.32 10.20 -19.30
CA ALA A 397 6.48 10.27 -17.84
C ALA A 397 6.39 8.90 -17.15
N ASN A 398 6.53 7.80 -17.92
CA ASN A 398 6.42 6.41 -17.45
C ASN A 398 5.05 6.06 -16.83
N GLN A 399 3.98 6.78 -17.19
CA GLN A 399 2.63 6.45 -16.76
C GLN A 399 1.92 5.58 -17.79
N LEU A 400 1.13 4.62 -17.31
CA LEU A 400 0.42 3.66 -18.16
C LEU A 400 -0.59 4.37 -19.08
N LEU A 401 -0.51 4.09 -20.38
CA LEU A 401 -1.41 4.57 -21.43
C LEU A 401 -2.31 3.48 -22.02
N GLU A 402 -1.89 2.21 -22.01
CA GLU A 402 -2.67 1.13 -22.62
C GLU A 402 -2.33 -0.23 -21.97
N ILE A 403 -3.35 -1.10 -21.82
CA ILE A 403 -3.18 -2.53 -21.56
C ILE A 403 -3.81 -3.31 -22.72
N GLY A 404 -3.01 -4.09 -23.45
CA GLY A 404 -3.49 -5.05 -24.44
C GLY A 404 -3.71 -6.44 -23.84
N TYR A 405 -4.77 -7.13 -24.26
CA TYR A 405 -5.20 -8.43 -23.72
C TYR A 405 -5.22 -9.53 -24.81
N PRO A 406 -5.14 -10.83 -24.43
CA PRO A 406 -5.02 -11.94 -25.40
C PRO A 406 -6.17 -12.05 -26.41
N SER A 407 -7.35 -11.54 -26.05
CA SER A 407 -8.56 -11.53 -26.87
C SER A 407 -8.57 -10.48 -27.99
N GLY A 408 -7.48 -9.74 -28.19
CA GLY A 408 -7.42 -8.61 -29.11
C GLY A 408 -8.15 -7.37 -28.58
N LEU A 409 -8.46 -7.32 -27.29
CA LEU A 409 -8.99 -6.14 -26.62
C LEU A 409 -7.83 -5.28 -26.13
N ALA A 410 -7.92 -3.96 -26.22
CA ALA A 410 -7.01 -3.05 -25.54
C ALA A 410 -7.78 -1.98 -24.77
N ILE A 411 -7.35 -1.71 -23.54
CA ILE A 411 -7.90 -0.66 -22.67
C ILE A 411 -6.92 0.49 -22.61
N GLY A 412 -7.29 1.63 -23.19
CA GLY A 412 -6.49 2.85 -23.18
C GLY A 412 -6.85 3.78 -22.02
N TYR A 413 -5.86 4.56 -21.57
CA TYR A 413 -5.96 5.56 -20.50
C TYR A 413 -5.39 6.92 -20.95
N PRO A 414 -5.97 7.60 -21.97
CA PRO A 414 -5.52 8.94 -22.37
C PRO A 414 -5.51 9.91 -21.19
N ARG A 415 -4.49 10.78 -21.12
CA ARG A 415 -4.25 11.68 -19.98
C ARG A 415 -4.49 13.14 -20.34
N ASN A 416 -4.86 13.94 -19.34
CA ASN A 416 -4.90 15.41 -19.45
C ASN A 416 -3.49 16.00 -19.28
N ALA A 417 -3.36 17.32 -19.43
CA ALA A 417 -2.07 18.00 -19.29
C ALA A 417 -1.39 17.76 -17.92
N GLY A 418 -2.15 17.55 -16.84
CA GLY A 418 -1.64 17.23 -15.51
C GLY A 418 -1.21 15.77 -15.29
N GLY A 419 -1.29 14.92 -16.32
CA GLY A 419 -1.00 13.49 -16.22
C GLY A 419 -2.11 12.67 -15.56
N GLN A 420 -3.29 13.24 -15.30
CA GLN A 420 -4.45 12.49 -14.80
C GLN A 420 -5.20 11.82 -15.96
N VAL A 421 -5.85 10.68 -15.71
CA VAL A 421 -6.62 9.96 -16.75
C VAL A 421 -7.86 10.77 -17.14
N ALA A 422 -7.93 11.21 -18.40
CA ALA A 422 -9.03 12.02 -18.94
C ALA A 422 -10.17 11.18 -19.53
N SER A 423 -9.85 9.96 -19.97
CA SER A 423 -10.82 8.97 -20.47
C SER A 423 -10.30 7.54 -20.31
N VAL A 424 -11.20 6.58 -20.43
CA VAL A 424 -10.89 5.16 -20.61
C VAL A 424 -11.48 4.71 -21.94
N THR A 425 -10.66 4.11 -22.80
CA THR A 425 -11.06 3.67 -24.15
C THR A 425 -10.95 2.15 -24.31
N LEU A 426 -11.75 1.59 -25.23
CA LEU A 426 -11.71 0.19 -25.64
C LEU A 426 -11.47 0.10 -27.15
N ALA A 427 -10.37 -0.54 -27.54
CA ALA A 427 -10.16 -1.05 -28.89
C ALA A 427 -10.46 -2.55 -28.95
N VAL A 428 -10.90 -3.03 -30.12
CA VAL A 428 -11.27 -4.44 -30.36
C VAL A 428 -10.76 -4.87 -31.73
N GLY A 429 -9.65 -5.61 -31.75
CA GLY A 429 -8.85 -5.82 -32.96
C GLY A 429 -8.38 -4.48 -33.53
N ASP A 430 -8.34 -4.37 -34.85
CA ASP A 430 -7.87 -3.18 -35.57
C ASP A 430 -8.90 -2.03 -35.61
N LYS A 431 -9.98 -2.10 -34.82
CA LYS A 431 -11.00 -1.05 -34.76
C LYS A 431 -10.51 0.16 -33.98
N ALA A 432 -10.86 1.35 -34.46
CA ALA A 432 -10.61 2.61 -33.76
C ALA A 432 -11.12 2.55 -32.30
N PRO A 433 -10.36 3.06 -31.31
CA PRO A 433 -10.78 3.03 -29.92
C PRO A 433 -12.10 3.77 -29.69
N SER A 434 -12.97 3.15 -28.90
CA SER A 434 -14.25 3.71 -28.46
C SER A 434 -14.18 4.14 -27.00
N THR A 435 -14.85 5.22 -26.60
CA THR A 435 -14.81 5.71 -25.22
C THR A 435 -15.73 4.88 -24.31
N LEU A 436 -15.15 4.15 -23.35
CA LEU A 436 -15.90 3.49 -22.27
C LEU A 436 -16.27 4.47 -21.15
N VAL A 437 -15.37 5.40 -20.86
CA VAL A 437 -15.54 6.47 -19.86
C VAL A 437 -14.89 7.73 -20.40
N GLY A 438 -15.62 8.83 -20.45
CA GLY A 438 -15.12 10.15 -20.86
C GLY A 438 -15.43 11.22 -19.82
N GLN A 439 -15.02 12.45 -20.12
CA GLN A 439 -15.29 13.64 -19.28
C GLN A 439 -14.82 13.47 -17.82
N ILE A 440 -13.76 12.69 -17.61
CA ILE A 440 -13.20 12.44 -16.28
C ILE A 440 -12.59 13.76 -15.78
N ALA A 441 -13.02 14.21 -14.62
CA ALA A 441 -12.47 15.38 -13.95
C ALA A 441 -12.33 15.15 -12.45
N TYR A 442 -11.32 15.78 -11.86
CA TYR A 442 -10.89 15.61 -10.48
C TYR A 442 -11.05 16.93 -9.71
N LEU A 443 -11.12 16.85 -8.39
CA LEU A 443 -10.84 18.01 -7.55
C LEU A 443 -9.32 18.27 -7.50
N PRO A 444 -8.89 19.53 -7.25
CA PRO A 444 -7.48 19.91 -7.19
C PRO A 444 -6.64 19.02 -6.29
N PHE A 445 -5.55 18.45 -6.82
CA PHE A 445 -4.72 17.45 -6.12
C PHE A 445 -5.54 16.37 -5.38
N GLY A 446 -6.69 15.99 -5.93
CA GLY A 446 -7.79 15.41 -5.16
C GLY A 446 -8.58 14.30 -5.86
N PRO A 447 -9.72 13.90 -5.26
CA PRO A 447 -10.49 12.76 -5.74
C PRO A 447 -11.24 13.03 -7.05
N LEU A 448 -11.68 11.95 -7.70
CA LEU A 448 -12.56 11.98 -8.86
C LEU A 448 -13.86 12.75 -8.55
N GLN A 449 -14.11 13.85 -9.27
CA GLN A 449 -15.31 14.67 -9.13
C GLN A 449 -16.45 14.19 -10.05
N ARG A 450 -16.14 13.83 -11.30
CA ARG A 450 -17.15 13.38 -12.28
C ARG A 450 -16.56 12.53 -13.40
N LEU A 451 -17.42 11.75 -14.05
CA LEU A 451 -17.18 11.07 -15.33
C LEU A 451 -18.50 10.79 -16.04
N THR A 452 -18.44 10.42 -17.31
CA THR A 452 -19.58 9.95 -18.10
C THR A 452 -19.23 8.61 -18.74
N TRP A 453 -20.00 7.56 -18.47
CA TRP A 453 -19.85 6.25 -19.11
C TRP A 453 -20.32 6.31 -20.57
N GLY A 454 -19.79 5.42 -21.42
CA GLY A 454 -20.11 5.37 -22.86
C GLY A 454 -21.58 5.09 -23.20
N ASN A 455 -22.39 4.70 -22.21
CA ASN A 455 -23.85 4.57 -22.32
C ASN A 455 -24.62 5.86 -21.97
N GLY A 456 -23.93 6.98 -21.73
CA GLY A 456 -24.51 8.28 -21.40
C GLY A 456 -24.88 8.48 -19.92
N ILE A 457 -24.70 7.47 -19.06
CA ILE A 457 -24.86 7.65 -17.61
C ILE A 457 -23.71 8.51 -17.10
N ALA A 458 -24.00 9.48 -16.23
CA ALA A 458 -23.01 10.33 -15.59
C ALA A 458 -22.85 9.96 -14.10
N LEU A 459 -21.60 10.05 -13.61
CA LEU A 459 -21.23 10.12 -12.21
C LEU A 459 -20.93 11.58 -11.86
N SER A 460 -21.49 12.08 -10.77
CA SER A 460 -21.00 13.29 -10.10
C SER A 460 -20.87 13.09 -8.61
N ARG A 461 -19.89 13.76 -8.01
CA ARG A 461 -19.58 13.68 -6.58
C ARG A 461 -19.39 15.07 -6.00
N GLU A 462 -19.94 15.27 -4.81
CA GLU A 462 -19.81 16.48 -4.01
C GLU A 462 -19.05 16.10 -2.72
N TYR A 463 -18.06 16.91 -2.36
CA TYR A 463 -17.14 16.66 -1.25
C TYR A 463 -17.15 17.85 -0.29
N ASP A 464 -16.79 17.61 0.98
CA ASP A 464 -16.47 18.69 1.92
C ASP A 464 -15.03 19.20 1.75
N GLN A 465 -14.65 20.18 2.58
CA GLN A 465 -13.31 20.77 2.59
C GLN A 465 -12.24 19.91 3.30
N ASP A 466 -12.55 18.69 3.73
CA ASP A 466 -11.57 17.66 4.11
C ASP A 466 -11.34 16.62 2.98
N TYR A 467 -12.16 16.68 1.91
CA TYR A 467 -12.34 15.69 0.84
C TYR A 467 -13.09 14.40 1.28
N GLN A 468 -13.99 14.48 2.27
CA GLN A 468 -14.97 13.43 2.52
C GLN A 468 -16.15 13.54 1.54
N LEU A 469 -16.68 12.40 1.09
CA LEU A 469 -17.73 12.33 0.06
C LEU A 469 -19.10 12.63 0.68
N LEU A 470 -19.67 13.82 0.43
CA LEU A 470 -21.00 14.18 0.94
C LEU A 470 -22.13 13.62 0.08
N ARG A 471 -21.95 13.57 -1.24
CA ARG A 471 -22.98 13.08 -2.17
C ARG A 471 -22.36 12.41 -3.38
N GLN A 472 -23.01 11.37 -3.88
CA GLN A 472 -22.75 10.75 -5.17
C GLN A 472 -24.05 10.62 -5.97
N LYS A 473 -24.06 11.06 -7.24
CA LYS A 473 -25.15 10.81 -8.19
C LYS A 473 -24.67 9.91 -9.32
N VAL A 474 -25.43 8.88 -9.66
CA VAL A 474 -25.17 7.94 -10.76
C VAL A 474 -26.44 7.86 -11.60
N GLY A 475 -26.48 8.59 -12.71
CA GLY A 475 -27.71 8.76 -13.50
C GLY A 475 -28.86 9.29 -12.62
N PRO A 476 -29.99 8.57 -12.51
CA PRO A 476 -31.13 8.96 -11.68
C PRO A 476 -30.96 8.61 -10.19
N TRP A 477 -29.91 7.90 -9.80
CA TRP A 477 -29.72 7.44 -8.42
C TRP A 477 -28.83 8.39 -7.63
N GLN A 478 -29.17 8.63 -6.37
CA GLN A 478 -28.43 9.51 -5.46
C GLN A 478 -28.13 8.80 -4.15
N SER A 479 -26.87 8.91 -3.70
CA SER A 479 -26.41 8.65 -2.33
C SER A 479 -26.06 9.98 -1.67
N ASP A 480 -26.61 10.26 -0.49
CA ASP A 480 -26.12 11.28 0.44
C ASP A 480 -25.48 10.59 1.65
N TYR A 481 -24.36 11.12 2.13
CA TYR A 481 -23.59 10.59 3.25
C TYR A 481 -23.48 11.65 4.35
N GLN A 482 -23.61 11.22 5.60
CA GLN A 482 -23.26 12.00 6.78
C GLN A 482 -22.22 11.22 7.57
N HIS A 483 -21.17 11.92 8.03
CA HIS A 483 -20.07 11.34 8.79
C HIS A 483 -20.05 11.85 10.22
N ASP A 484 -19.51 11.07 11.15
CA ASP A 484 -19.10 11.59 12.46
C ASP A 484 -17.77 12.35 12.38
N ALA A 485 -17.33 12.87 13.53
CA ALA A 485 -16.09 13.63 13.64
C ALA A 485 -14.82 12.81 13.33
N ASN A 486 -14.87 11.48 13.35
CA ASN A 486 -13.75 10.62 12.95
C ASN A 486 -13.80 10.27 11.44
N GLY A 487 -14.89 10.57 10.74
CA GLY A 487 -15.11 10.23 9.34
C GLY A 487 -15.86 8.92 9.11
N ASN A 488 -16.42 8.29 10.16
CA ASN A 488 -17.28 7.10 9.97
C ASN A 488 -18.61 7.53 9.37
N ILE A 489 -19.14 6.80 8.39
CA ILE A 489 -20.47 7.08 7.81
C ILE A 489 -21.54 6.80 8.87
N GLN A 490 -22.09 7.82 9.51
CA GLN A 490 -23.23 7.67 10.44
C GLN A 490 -24.55 7.46 9.70
N GLN A 491 -24.67 7.97 8.48
CA GLN A 491 -25.90 7.84 7.70
C GLN A 491 -25.60 7.80 6.20
N HIS A 492 -26.24 6.86 5.50
CA HIS A 492 -26.28 6.80 4.04
C HIS A 492 -27.74 6.81 3.59
N ARG A 493 -28.18 7.90 2.94
CA ARG A 493 -29.49 8.00 2.30
C ARG A 493 -29.34 7.64 0.83
N HIS A 494 -30.12 6.69 0.33
CA HIS A 494 -30.12 6.31 -1.07
C HIS A 494 -31.51 6.37 -1.70
N SER A 495 -31.60 6.93 -2.90
CA SER A 495 -32.88 7.20 -3.58
C SER A 495 -33.70 5.95 -3.95
N LEU A 496 -33.11 4.75 -3.97
CA LEU A 496 -33.82 3.48 -4.25
C LEU A 496 -34.26 2.69 -3.01
N TRP A 497 -33.50 2.76 -1.92
CA TRP A 497 -33.67 1.84 -0.77
C TRP A 497 -33.76 2.54 0.59
N GLY A 498 -33.84 3.88 0.59
CA GLY A 498 -34.09 4.68 1.79
C GLY A 498 -32.83 5.01 2.56
N THR A 499 -32.99 5.26 3.85
CA THR A 499 -31.89 5.60 4.77
C THR A 499 -31.37 4.34 5.47
N LEU A 500 -30.05 4.24 5.56
CA LEU A 500 -29.34 3.41 6.54
C LEU A 500 -28.61 4.33 7.53
N ASP A 501 -28.87 4.13 8.82
CA ASP A 501 -28.13 4.71 9.93
C ASP A 501 -27.13 3.69 10.48
N TYR A 502 -25.97 4.17 10.94
CA TYR A 502 -24.90 3.34 11.48
C TYR A 502 -24.43 3.86 12.85
N GLN A 503 -24.12 2.95 13.77
CA GLN A 503 -23.50 3.27 15.05
C GLN A 503 -22.16 2.57 15.20
N TYR A 504 -21.25 3.21 15.93
CA TYR A 504 -19.89 2.74 16.14
C TYR A 504 -19.52 2.84 17.62
N ASP A 505 -18.80 1.84 18.12
CA ASP A 505 -18.20 1.90 19.45
C ASP A 505 -17.01 2.88 19.51
N PRO A 506 -16.37 3.09 20.68
CA PRO A 506 -15.20 3.96 20.84
C PRO A 506 -13.96 3.59 20.01
N LEU A 507 -13.90 2.37 19.45
CA LEU A 507 -12.83 1.89 18.58
C LEU A 507 -13.20 1.97 17.09
N ASP A 508 -14.26 2.73 16.77
CA ASP A 508 -14.82 2.88 15.43
C ASP A 508 -15.30 1.52 14.82
N ARG A 509 -15.64 0.53 15.66
CA ARG A 509 -16.23 -0.75 15.20
C ARG A 509 -17.75 -0.61 15.07
N LEU A 510 -18.30 -1.03 13.93
CA LEU A 510 -19.72 -0.97 13.61
C LEU A 510 -20.55 -1.83 14.57
N THR A 511 -21.37 -1.21 15.43
CA THR A 511 -22.24 -1.89 16.41
C THR A 511 -23.70 -2.01 16.00
N GLU A 512 -24.21 -1.09 15.17
CA GLU A 512 -25.59 -1.12 14.66
C GLU A 512 -25.64 -0.68 13.19
N GLU A 513 -26.43 -1.39 12.38
CA GLU A 513 -26.98 -0.95 11.10
C GLU A 513 -28.50 -0.81 11.27
N ARG A 514 -29.13 0.28 10.84
CA ARG A 514 -30.60 0.45 10.95
C ARG A 514 -31.18 1.03 9.67
N GLY A 515 -32.18 0.38 9.09
CA GLY A 515 -32.89 0.86 7.90
C GLY A 515 -34.39 0.65 7.96
N VAL A 516 -35.07 1.06 6.87
CA VAL A 516 -36.53 1.00 6.74
C VAL A 516 -37.09 -0.43 6.85
N GLN A 517 -36.31 -1.44 6.46
CA GLN A 517 -36.68 -2.87 6.51
C GLN A 517 -36.22 -3.57 7.80
N GLY A 518 -35.69 -2.82 8.76
CA GLY A 518 -34.97 -3.35 9.93
C GLY A 518 -33.46 -3.14 9.80
N GLY A 519 -32.71 -3.83 10.64
CA GLY A 519 -31.29 -3.58 10.85
C GLY A 519 -30.53 -4.79 11.39
N ARG A 520 -29.30 -4.54 11.83
CA ARG A 520 -28.43 -5.53 12.50
C ARG A 520 -27.73 -4.89 13.69
N SER A 521 -27.38 -5.71 14.66
CA SER A 521 -26.47 -5.32 15.74
C SER A 521 -25.32 -6.31 15.87
N TYR A 522 -24.17 -5.83 16.32
CA TYR A 522 -22.93 -6.59 16.44
C TYR A 522 -22.32 -6.41 17.83
N ALA A 523 -21.87 -7.51 18.42
CA ALA A 523 -21.04 -7.52 19.63
C ALA A 523 -19.63 -8.00 19.30
N TYR A 524 -18.65 -7.51 20.07
CA TYR A 524 -17.24 -7.80 19.89
C TYR A 524 -16.57 -8.08 21.23
N ASP A 525 -15.50 -8.87 21.24
CA ASP A 525 -14.59 -8.97 22.38
C ASP A 525 -13.55 -7.83 22.40
N ALA A 526 -12.63 -7.88 23.36
CA ALA A 526 -11.61 -6.86 23.57
C ALA A 526 -10.55 -6.77 22.45
N VAL A 527 -10.53 -7.69 21.47
CA VAL A 527 -9.59 -7.66 20.33
C VAL A 527 -10.29 -7.57 18.96
N GLY A 528 -11.61 -7.41 18.96
CA GLY A 528 -12.38 -7.22 17.74
C GLY A 528 -12.88 -8.51 17.08
N ASN A 529 -12.78 -9.65 17.75
CA ASN A 529 -13.53 -10.82 17.32
C ASN A 529 -15.03 -10.52 17.50
N ARG A 530 -15.83 -10.69 16.44
CA ARG A 530 -17.28 -10.51 16.51
C ARG A 530 -17.87 -11.68 17.28
N THR A 531 -18.38 -11.45 18.48
CA THR A 531 -18.97 -12.48 19.36
C THR A 531 -20.45 -12.73 19.09
N GLN A 532 -21.17 -11.76 18.51
CA GLN A 532 -22.57 -11.90 18.13
C GLN A 532 -22.93 -11.06 16.89
N ARG A 533 -23.89 -11.55 16.09
CA ARG A 533 -24.69 -10.76 15.16
C ARG A 533 -26.17 -11.02 15.41
N SER A 534 -26.96 -9.98 15.62
CA SER A 534 -28.43 -10.07 15.58
C SER A 534 -28.97 -9.44 14.31
N ASP A 535 -29.96 -10.08 13.68
CA ASP A 535 -30.76 -9.51 12.60
C ASP A 535 -32.10 -9.04 13.21
N ASN A 536 -32.33 -7.72 13.16
CA ASN A 536 -33.38 -6.99 13.88
C ASN A 536 -34.40 -6.43 12.87
N PRO A 537 -35.37 -7.21 12.39
CA PRO A 537 -36.29 -6.78 11.33
C PRO A 537 -37.21 -5.64 11.77
N ALA A 538 -37.83 -4.97 10.78
CA ALA A 538 -38.92 -4.03 11.04
C ALA A 538 -40.12 -4.71 11.75
N SER A 539 -40.99 -3.89 12.33
CA SER A 539 -42.16 -4.35 13.12
C SER A 539 -42.97 -5.43 12.39
N GLY A 540 -43.12 -6.60 13.04
CA GLY A 540 -43.81 -7.77 12.49
C GLY A 540 -42.88 -8.89 11.99
N GLY A 541 -41.57 -8.64 11.86
CA GLY A 541 -40.59 -9.69 11.58
C GLY A 541 -40.05 -10.39 12.85
N THR A 542 -39.61 -11.65 12.70
CA THR A 542 -38.95 -12.41 13.79
C THR A 542 -37.47 -12.05 13.87
N ALA A 543 -37.03 -11.47 14.99
CA ALA A 543 -35.61 -11.24 15.26
C ALA A 543 -34.85 -12.57 15.41
N SER A 544 -33.59 -12.59 14.98
CA SER A 544 -32.70 -13.74 15.18
C SER A 544 -31.31 -13.29 15.64
N SER A 545 -30.59 -14.17 16.34
CA SER A 545 -29.21 -13.94 16.77
C SER A 545 -28.33 -15.12 16.39
N GLN A 546 -27.08 -14.81 16.06
CA GLN A 546 -26.02 -15.73 15.72
C GLN A 546 -24.81 -15.42 16.60
N ASP A 547 -24.57 -16.27 17.59
CA ASP A 547 -23.37 -16.21 18.43
C ASP A 547 -22.15 -16.79 17.69
N TYR A 548 -20.97 -16.32 18.06
CA TYR A 548 -19.68 -16.75 17.55
C TYR A 548 -18.77 -17.02 18.75
N GLN A 549 -18.27 -18.26 18.85
CA GLN A 549 -17.40 -18.69 19.95
C GLN A 549 -15.97 -18.79 19.46
N TYR A 550 -15.04 -18.38 20.32
CA TYR A 550 -13.62 -18.38 20.05
C TYR A 550 -12.90 -19.22 21.10
N ALA A 551 -11.74 -19.77 20.76
CA ALA A 551 -10.89 -20.45 21.71
C ALA A 551 -10.41 -19.47 22.81
N PRO A 552 -10.27 -19.90 24.08
CA PRO A 552 -9.88 -19.01 25.18
C PRO A 552 -8.41 -18.56 25.11
N ASP A 553 -7.60 -19.23 24.29
CA ASP A 553 -6.16 -19.04 24.15
C ASP A 553 -5.74 -18.45 22.80
N SER A 554 -6.68 -18.16 21.89
CA SER A 554 -6.42 -17.71 20.52
C SER A 554 -7.61 -16.96 19.91
N ASN A 555 -7.42 -16.32 18.75
CA ASN A 555 -8.46 -15.69 17.93
C ASN A 555 -9.16 -16.70 16.99
N ARG A 556 -8.94 -18.00 17.21
CA ARG A 556 -9.54 -19.07 16.39
C ARG A 556 -11.02 -19.23 16.73
N LEU A 557 -11.88 -19.11 15.70
CA LEU A 557 -13.31 -19.39 15.80
C LEU A 557 -13.55 -20.89 16.01
N THR A 558 -14.31 -21.26 17.04
CA THR A 558 -14.60 -22.65 17.45
C THR A 558 -16.05 -23.05 17.26
N ALA A 559 -16.99 -22.09 17.22
CA ALA A 559 -18.39 -22.36 16.84
C ALA A 559 -19.12 -21.15 16.25
N ILE A 560 -20.15 -21.42 15.45
CA ILE A 560 -21.15 -20.45 14.96
C ILE A 560 -22.53 -20.95 15.44
N GLY A 561 -23.05 -20.34 16.51
CA GLY A 561 -24.17 -20.88 17.28
C GLY A 561 -23.85 -22.30 17.78
N ALA A 562 -24.70 -23.27 17.49
CA ALA A 562 -24.48 -24.68 17.82
C ALA A 562 -23.54 -25.42 16.84
N GLN A 563 -23.16 -24.81 15.72
CA GLN A 563 -22.31 -25.46 14.70
C GLN A 563 -20.83 -25.31 15.06
N ALA A 564 -20.18 -26.43 15.40
CA ALA A 564 -18.74 -26.48 15.61
C ALA A 564 -17.96 -26.07 14.34
N VAL A 565 -16.86 -25.38 14.56
CA VAL A 565 -15.91 -24.88 13.57
C VAL A 565 -14.54 -25.47 13.88
N THR A 566 -13.81 -25.94 12.87
CA THR A 566 -12.48 -26.55 13.06
C THR A 566 -11.43 -25.90 12.16
N SER A 567 -10.19 -25.89 12.66
CA SER A 567 -9.02 -25.35 11.96
C SER A 567 -7.84 -26.32 12.06
N ASP A 568 -6.86 -26.18 11.16
CA ASP A 568 -5.59 -26.91 11.24
C ASP A 568 -4.60 -26.28 12.24
N ALA A 569 -3.41 -26.87 12.36
CA ALA A 569 -2.37 -26.40 13.27
C ALA A 569 -1.86 -24.99 12.93
N ALA A 570 -1.94 -24.55 11.67
CA ALA A 570 -1.60 -23.20 11.23
C ALA A 570 -2.76 -22.20 11.30
N GLY A 571 -3.93 -22.63 11.81
CA GLY A 571 -5.11 -21.78 11.98
C GLY A 571 -6.01 -21.68 10.75
N ASN A 572 -5.72 -22.43 9.67
CA ASN A 572 -6.58 -22.44 8.50
C ASN A 572 -7.90 -23.15 8.83
N LEU A 573 -9.02 -22.48 8.57
CA LEU A 573 -10.38 -23.00 8.77
C LEU A 573 -10.64 -24.23 7.89
N THR A 574 -10.71 -25.44 8.46
CA THR A 574 -10.91 -26.70 7.71
C THR A 574 -12.37 -27.14 7.62
N GLN A 575 -13.24 -26.70 8.54
CA GLN A 575 -14.69 -26.92 8.47
C GLN A 575 -15.44 -25.76 9.14
N ASP A 576 -16.37 -25.12 8.42
CA ASP A 576 -17.20 -24.02 8.94
C ASP A 576 -18.67 -24.40 9.18
N ARG A 577 -19.10 -25.54 8.63
CA ARG A 577 -20.43 -26.14 8.82
C ARG A 577 -20.37 -27.64 8.52
N ALA A 578 -21.31 -28.43 9.06
CA ALA A 578 -21.32 -29.88 8.91
C ALA A 578 -21.07 -30.37 7.46
N ALA A 579 -21.76 -29.79 6.48
CA ALA A 579 -21.63 -30.15 5.07
C ALA A 579 -20.31 -29.72 4.40
N ARG A 580 -19.66 -28.62 4.83
CA ARG A 580 -18.59 -27.96 4.06
C ARG A 580 -17.21 -28.14 4.65
N LYS A 581 -16.34 -28.86 3.93
CA LYS A 581 -14.91 -29.01 4.25
C LYS A 581 -14.04 -28.18 3.32
N LEU A 582 -12.93 -27.68 3.86
CA LEU A 582 -11.96 -26.81 3.23
C LEU A 582 -10.57 -27.47 3.37
N ALA A 583 -9.89 -27.73 2.25
CA ALA A 583 -8.56 -28.32 2.25
C ALA A 583 -7.53 -27.31 1.72
N TYR A 584 -6.33 -27.31 2.31
CA TYR A 584 -5.27 -26.35 2.00
C TYR A 584 -4.03 -27.09 1.50
N ASP A 585 -3.31 -26.48 0.56
CA ASP A 585 -2.02 -26.98 0.11
C ASP A 585 -0.91 -26.75 1.15
N THR A 586 0.28 -27.26 0.88
CA THR A 586 1.46 -27.10 1.73
C THR A 586 1.88 -25.63 1.88
N GLN A 587 1.50 -24.73 0.95
CA GLN A 587 1.72 -23.29 1.08
C GLN A 587 0.61 -22.55 1.86
N GLY A 588 -0.39 -23.27 2.39
CA GLY A 588 -1.49 -22.69 3.17
C GLY A 588 -2.54 -21.99 2.32
N ARG A 589 -2.65 -22.31 1.02
CA ARG A 589 -3.70 -21.79 0.14
C ARG A 589 -4.85 -22.79 0.07
N LEU A 590 -6.09 -22.29 0.09
CA LEU A 590 -7.30 -23.11 -0.05
C LEU A 590 -7.27 -23.85 -1.40
N GLN A 591 -6.96 -25.13 -1.40
CA GLN A 591 -6.78 -25.95 -2.60
C GLN A 591 -8.11 -26.54 -3.09
N SER A 592 -8.99 -26.97 -2.18
CA SER A 592 -10.30 -27.51 -2.57
C SER A 592 -11.39 -27.25 -1.52
N VAL A 593 -12.64 -27.37 -1.99
CA VAL A 593 -13.86 -27.28 -1.17
C VAL A 593 -14.74 -28.46 -1.49
N SER A 594 -15.22 -29.14 -0.45
CA SER A 594 -16.19 -30.23 -0.57
C SER A 594 -17.49 -29.89 0.15
N LEU A 595 -18.62 -30.27 -0.46
CA LEU A 595 -19.95 -30.25 0.14
C LEU A 595 -20.47 -31.68 0.22
N ASP A 596 -20.90 -32.11 1.40
CA ASP A 596 -21.44 -33.46 1.66
C ASP A 596 -20.52 -34.59 1.15
N GLY A 597 -19.21 -34.38 1.32
CA GLY A 597 -18.14 -35.28 0.86
C GLY A 597 -17.75 -35.14 -0.62
N GLN A 598 -18.54 -34.46 -1.45
CA GLN A 598 -18.25 -34.25 -2.87
C GLN A 598 -17.41 -32.99 -3.07
N GLN A 599 -16.28 -33.08 -3.78
CA GLN A 599 -15.47 -31.90 -4.13
C GLN A 599 -16.22 -31.02 -5.14
N VAL A 600 -16.61 -29.81 -4.74
CA VAL A 600 -17.35 -28.85 -5.57
C VAL A 600 -16.46 -27.77 -6.19
N ALA A 601 -15.24 -27.58 -5.69
CA ALA A 601 -14.25 -26.71 -6.30
C ALA A 601 -12.81 -27.18 -6.04
N GLU A 602 -11.94 -26.97 -7.01
CA GLU A 602 -10.48 -26.98 -6.89
C GLU A 602 -9.94 -25.60 -7.30
N TYR A 603 -8.88 -25.14 -6.65
CA TYR A 603 -8.21 -23.88 -6.92
C TYR A 603 -6.71 -24.11 -7.11
N ARG A 604 -6.10 -23.38 -8.05
CA ARG A 604 -4.65 -23.34 -8.23
C ARG A 604 -4.15 -21.90 -8.21
N TYR A 605 -2.98 -21.71 -7.60
CA TYR A 605 -2.35 -20.42 -7.38
C TYR A 605 -0.99 -20.40 -8.07
N ASN A 606 -0.62 -19.25 -8.62
CA ASN A 606 0.76 -19.03 -9.08
C ASN A 606 1.67 -18.73 -7.89
N ALA A 607 2.98 -18.63 -8.13
CA ALA A 607 3.97 -18.32 -7.10
C ALA A 607 3.70 -17.01 -6.30
N LEU A 608 3.04 -16.03 -6.93
CA LEU A 608 2.62 -14.75 -6.34
C LEU A 608 1.39 -14.90 -5.43
N GLY A 609 0.83 -16.10 -5.30
CA GLY A 609 -0.37 -16.36 -4.50
C GLY A 609 -1.68 -15.92 -5.15
N GLN A 610 -1.67 -15.58 -6.44
CA GLN A 610 -2.87 -15.22 -7.18
C GLN A 610 -3.57 -16.51 -7.65
N ARG A 611 -4.88 -16.63 -7.42
CA ARG A 611 -5.65 -17.76 -7.96
C ARG A 611 -5.73 -17.64 -9.49
N ILE A 612 -5.06 -18.53 -10.20
CA ILE A 612 -5.02 -18.59 -11.66
C ILE A 612 -6.04 -19.56 -12.25
N VAL A 613 -6.51 -20.55 -11.46
CA VAL A 613 -7.49 -21.55 -11.91
C VAL A 613 -8.56 -21.74 -10.83
N LYS A 614 -9.81 -21.90 -11.26
CA LYS A 614 -10.90 -22.52 -10.48
C LYS A 614 -11.53 -23.61 -11.34
N LEU A 615 -11.47 -24.85 -10.90
CA LEU A 615 -12.21 -25.96 -11.51
C LEU A 615 -13.45 -26.24 -10.66
N THR A 616 -14.56 -26.57 -11.31
CA THR A 616 -15.79 -27.07 -10.67
C THR A 616 -16.24 -28.30 -11.43
N PRO A 617 -16.84 -29.31 -10.77
CA PRO A 617 -17.47 -30.42 -11.48
C PRO A 617 -18.45 -29.88 -12.52
N ARG A 618 -18.38 -30.38 -13.75
CA ARG A 618 -19.46 -30.15 -14.70
C ARG A 618 -20.68 -30.92 -14.21
N GLU A 619 -21.81 -30.24 -14.03
CA GLU A 619 -23.10 -30.91 -14.05
C GLU A 619 -23.23 -31.63 -15.40
N ARG A 620 -23.05 -32.95 -15.40
CA ARG A 620 -23.45 -33.80 -16.51
C ARG A 620 -24.97 -33.88 -16.50
N HIS A 621 -25.64 -32.85 -17.02
CA HIS A 621 -27.02 -33.01 -17.46
C HIS A 621 -27.03 -34.06 -18.58
N HIS A 622 -27.28 -35.31 -18.18
CA HIS A 622 -27.63 -36.39 -19.09
C HIS A 622 -29.01 -36.12 -19.69
N LEU A 623 -29.07 -35.21 -20.66
CA LEU A 623 -30.14 -35.21 -21.65
C LEU A 623 -30.06 -36.54 -22.42
N PRO A 624 -31.07 -37.41 -22.35
CA PRO A 624 -31.06 -38.65 -23.10
C PRO A 624 -31.12 -38.32 -24.59
N LEU A 625 -30.02 -38.61 -25.30
CA LEU A 625 -29.94 -38.51 -26.75
C LEU A 625 -30.96 -39.47 -27.37
N ARG A 626 -32.13 -38.96 -27.76
CA ARG A 626 -33.03 -39.67 -28.68
C ARG A 626 -32.28 -39.94 -29.98
N SER A 627 -32.20 -41.21 -30.33
CA SER A 627 -31.47 -41.70 -31.49
C SER A 627 -31.98 -41.10 -32.79
N ARG A 628 -31.10 -40.42 -33.53
CA ARG A 628 -31.24 -40.21 -34.98
C ARG A 628 -30.25 -41.11 -35.69
N ARG A 629 -30.77 -42.07 -36.47
CA ARG A 629 -29.96 -42.97 -37.31
C ARG A 629 -29.19 -42.16 -38.37
N PRO A 630 -27.98 -42.58 -38.77
CA PRO A 630 -27.19 -41.88 -39.77
C PRO A 630 -27.74 -42.11 -41.19
N VAL A 631 -27.78 -41.06 -42.00
CA VAL A 631 -27.91 -41.18 -43.47
C VAL A 631 -26.53 -40.96 -44.08
N ALA A 632 -26.06 -41.94 -44.85
CA ALA A 632 -24.70 -41.95 -45.39
C ALA A 632 -24.52 -40.90 -46.51
N ARG A 633 -23.36 -40.23 -46.52
CA ARG A 633 -22.88 -39.52 -47.71
C ARG A 633 -22.40 -40.52 -48.75
N ARG A 634 -22.95 -40.47 -49.97
CA ARG A 634 -22.24 -40.90 -51.19
C ARG A 634 -21.81 -39.67 -51.99
N SER A 635 -20.59 -39.75 -52.50
CA SER A 635 -19.94 -38.73 -53.32
C SER A 635 -20.21 -38.95 -54.80
N ARG A 636 -20.36 -37.87 -55.58
CA ARG A 636 -19.69 -37.67 -56.89
C ARG A 636 -20.00 -36.30 -57.55
N THR A 637 -18.93 -35.52 -57.71
CA THR A 637 -18.51 -34.79 -58.92
C THR A 637 -19.53 -34.16 -59.90
N ARG A 638 -19.27 -32.86 -60.19
CA ARG A 638 -18.99 -32.26 -61.52
C ARG A 638 -19.98 -31.20 -62.09
N ARG A 639 -19.43 -29.98 -62.22
CA ARG A 639 -19.58 -28.99 -63.33
C ARG A 639 -20.83 -28.09 -63.46
N GLN A 640 -20.50 -26.93 -64.03
CA GLN A 640 -21.27 -25.93 -64.80
C GLN A 640 -22.01 -24.76 -64.08
N ARG A 641 -21.45 -23.57 -64.36
CA ARG A 641 -22.06 -22.22 -64.49
C ARG A 641 -23.20 -22.21 -65.56
N PRO A 642 -23.97 -21.11 -65.84
CA PRO A 642 -23.76 -19.68 -65.49
C PRO A 642 -25.02 -18.83 -65.11
N GLU A 643 -24.81 -17.50 -65.01
CA GLU A 643 -25.66 -16.40 -65.52
C GLU A 643 -26.85 -15.75 -64.73
N THR A 644 -26.75 -14.40 -64.63
CA THR A 644 -27.81 -13.35 -64.76
C THR A 644 -28.85 -13.14 -63.64
N ALA A 645 -29.38 -11.93 -63.38
CA ALA A 645 -29.05 -10.54 -63.76
C ALA A 645 -29.69 -9.53 -62.76
N SER A 646 -29.28 -8.26 -62.78
CA SER A 646 -30.01 -7.12 -62.18
C SER A 646 -31.21 -6.69 -63.08
N PRO A 647 -32.22 -5.87 -62.67
CA PRO A 647 -32.00 -4.41 -62.44
C PRO A 647 -33.01 -3.57 -61.55
N VAL A 648 -32.52 -2.41 -61.07
CA VAL A 648 -33.12 -1.04 -61.10
C VAL A 648 -34.34 -0.58 -60.22
N LEU A 649 -34.22 0.71 -59.84
CA LEU A 649 -35.03 1.75 -59.15
C LEU A 649 -36.38 2.14 -59.89
N PRO A 650 -37.22 3.18 -59.53
CA PRO A 650 -36.96 4.40 -58.71
C PRO A 650 -38.08 5.10 -57.85
N VAL A 651 -37.59 6.02 -57.00
CA VAL A 651 -38.02 7.40 -56.58
C VAL A 651 -39.41 7.99 -56.98
N ALA A 652 -40.13 8.63 -56.04
CA ALA A 652 -40.55 10.07 -56.04
C ALA A 652 -41.71 10.44 -55.05
N GLY A 653 -41.76 11.69 -54.54
CA GLY A 653 -43.00 12.30 -53.98
C GLY A 653 -42.88 13.34 -52.84
N GLN A 654 -43.14 14.62 -53.14
CA GLN A 654 -43.43 15.74 -52.20
C GLN A 654 -44.78 16.40 -52.64
N PRO A 655 -45.55 17.11 -51.78
CA PRO A 655 -45.47 18.60 -51.72
C PRO A 655 -45.93 19.26 -50.37
N ALA A 656 -46.04 20.60 -50.36
CA ALA A 656 -46.52 21.48 -49.26
C ALA A 656 -47.89 22.15 -49.63
N ALA A 657 -48.53 23.10 -48.92
CA ALA A 657 -48.20 24.01 -47.80
C ALA A 657 -49.49 24.57 -47.11
N GLY A 658 -49.39 25.39 -46.04
CA GLY A 658 -50.56 26.13 -45.48
C GLY A 658 -50.26 27.12 -44.33
N HIS A 659 -50.80 28.34 -44.39
CA HIS A 659 -50.57 29.46 -43.44
C HIS A 659 -51.84 29.89 -42.68
N HIS A 660 -51.69 30.49 -41.48
CA HIS A 660 -52.51 31.64 -41.06
C HIS A 660 -51.82 32.53 -40.00
N ARG A 661 -52.13 33.84 -39.99
CA ARG A 661 -51.58 34.91 -39.11
C ARG A 661 -52.64 35.43 -38.11
N ARG A 662 -52.22 35.98 -36.95
CA ARG A 662 -52.49 37.39 -36.53
C ARG A 662 -51.69 37.85 -35.29
N ARG A 663 -51.72 39.17 -35.03
CA ARG A 663 -50.85 39.98 -34.12
C ARG A 663 -51.61 40.56 -32.91
N LEU A 664 -50.84 41.22 -32.01
CA LEU A 664 -51.12 42.34 -31.06
C LEU A 664 -50.87 41.90 -29.59
N ARG A 665 -50.30 42.68 -28.64
CA ARG A 665 -49.78 44.08 -28.56
C ARG A 665 -48.76 44.18 -27.39
N ARG A 666 -47.84 45.18 -27.41
CA ARG A 666 -47.12 45.78 -26.23
C ARG A 666 -47.80 47.15 -25.89
N PRO A 667 -47.44 47.97 -24.86
CA PRO A 667 -46.24 48.01 -23.98
C PRO A 667 -46.48 48.36 -22.48
N GLY A 668 -45.41 48.63 -21.70
CA GLY A 668 -45.39 49.35 -20.40
C GLY A 668 -44.53 48.66 -19.32
N GLN A 669 -43.18 48.78 -19.27
CA GLN A 669 -42.37 49.83 -18.60
C GLN A 669 -42.77 50.22 -17.17
N GLY A 670 -41.87 50.00 -16.19
CA GLY A 670 -42.01 50.41 -14.78
C GLY A 670 -40.80 50.05 -13.89
N ARG A 671 -39.86 51.00 -13.76
CA ARG A 671 -38.56 51.05 -13.03
C ARG A 671 -38.35 50.28 -11.69
N GLN A 672 -37.07 49.93 -11.48
CA GLN A 672 -36.26 49.78 -10.22
C GLN A 672 -36.50 50.87 -9.14
N PRO A 673 -35.95 50.79 -7.89
CA PRO A 673 -34.77 50.01 -7.41
C PRO A 673 -34.87 49.30 -6.02
N ASP A 674 -33.78 48.65 -5.60
CA ASP A 674 -33.46 48.29 -4.19
C ASP A 674 -33.39 49.53 -3.27
N PRO A 675 -33.46 49.36 -1.93
CA PRO A 675 -32.21 49.48 -1.17
C PRO A 675 -32.06 48.62 0.13
N ALA A 676 -30.80 48.23 0.37
CA ALA A 676 -30.05 48.28 1.64
C ALA A 676 -30.49 47.53 2.94
N LEU A 677 -29.56 46.68 3.42
CA LEU A 677 -29.25 46.37 4.84
C LEU A 677 -28.86 47.67 5.62
N PRO A 678 -28.92 47.78 6.98
CA PRO A 678 -28.01 47.07 7.90
C PRO A 678 -28.59 46.81 9.34
N PRO A 679 -27.84 46.81 10.47
CA PRO A 679 -27.43 45.55 11.12
C PRO A 679 -27.84 45.41 12.61
N TRP A 680 -27.82 44.19 13.15
CA TRP A 680 -27.93 43.95 14.59
C TRP A 680 -26.55 43.81 15.27
N ARG A 681 -26.38 44.48 16.42
CA ARG A 681 -25.20 44.39 17.31
C ARG A 681 -25.62 43.91 18.72
N PRO A 682 -24.69 43.41 19.55
CA PRO A 682 -25.00 42.59 20.72
C PRO A 682 -25.12 43.39 22.04
N PRO A 683 -25.73 42.82 23.09
CA PRO A 683 -25.62 43.32 24.47
C PRO A 683 -24.44 42.72 25.23
N ARG A 684 -23.83 43.51 26.13
CA ARG A 684 -22.81 43.08 27.11
C ARG A 684 -23.45 42.80 28.48
N HIS A 685 -22.82 41.88 29.23
CA HIS A 685 -22.73 41.69 30.70
C HIS A 685 -23.59 42.52 31.68
N PRO A 686 -23.98 41.90 32.82
CA PRO A 686 -23.15 42.05 34.04
C PRO A 686 -22.95 40.77 34.90
N ALA A 687 -21.95 40.80 35.81
CA ALA A 687 -21.75 39.88 36.94
C ALA A 687 -21.99 40.64 38.28
N PRO A 688 -22.26 39.98 39.45
CA PRO A 688 -21.26 39.29 40.32
C PRO A 688 -21.81 38.03 41.07
N GLY A 689 -21.14 37.33 42.00
CA GLY A 689 -19.70 37.31 42.36
C GLY A 689 -19.32 37.09 43.86
N HIS A 690 -19.46 35.87 44.44
CA HIS A 690 -19.00 35.49 45.79
C HIS A 690 -18.31 34.08 45.78
N ARG A 691 -17.06 33.89 46.24
CA ARG A 691 -16.57 33.52 47.62
C ARG A 691 -17.20 32.22 48.18
N ARG A 692 -16.50 31.24 48.79
CA ARG A 692 -15.09 30.86 49.13
C ARG A 692 -15.12 29.30 49.33
N GLN A 693 -14.05 28.49 49.28
CA GLN A 693 -12.99 28.31 50.30
C GLN A 693 -11.87 27.35 49.79
N ARG A 694 -10.70 27.35 50.45
CA ARG A 694 -9.61 26.34 50.38
C ARG A 694 -9.62 25.44 51.64
N PRO A 695 -8.87 24.33 51.69
CA PRO A 695 -7.52 24.29 52.34
C PRO A 695 -6.40 23.88 51.34
N ASP A 696 -5.13 24.33 51.39
CA ASP A 696 -4.02 24.08 52.36
C ASP A 696 -3.59 22.61 52.44
N ARG A 697 -2.31 22.17 52.53
CA ARG A 697 -0.93 22.74 52.43
C ARG A 697 0.01 21.51 52.22
N LEU A 698 1.19 21.60 51.62
CA LEU A 698 2.48 21.89 52.31
C LEU A 698 3.63 22.02 51.29
N ALA A 699 4.76 22.59 51.71
CA ALA A 699 5.99 22.75 50.93
C ALA A 699 7.19 22.10 51.64
N VAL A 700 8.30 21.90 50.91
CA VAL A 700 9.74 21.76 51.30
C VAL A 700 10.46 20.92 50.23
N ALA A 701 11.77 21.01 49.93
CA ALA A 701 12.68 22.13 49.64
C ALA A 701 14.06 21.52 49.25
N VAL A 702 14.86 22.19 48.37
CA VAL A 702 16.32 21.93 48.17
C VAL A 702 16.62 20.55 47.49
N ARG A 703 17.58 20.36 46.56
CA ARG A 703 18.96 20.87 46.42
C ARG A 703 19.41 20.80 44.93
N ARG A 704 20.03 21.87 44.40
CA ARG A 704 20.88 21.75 43.20
C ARG A 704 22.28 21.31 43.63
N LEU A 705 22.85 20.30 42.96
CA LEU A 705 24.27 19.96 43.02
C LEU A 705 24.88 20.06 41.63
N ARG A 706 25.87 20.96 41.49
CA ARG A 706 26.85 20.92 40.39
C ARG A 706 28.04 20.06 40.83
N PRO A 707 28.71 19.36 39.92
CA PRO A 707 30.15 19.18 39.96
C PRO A 707 30.86 20.37 39.28
N ARG A 708 32.06 20.69 39.77
CA ARG A 708 33.01 21.66 39.20
C ARG A 708 34.37 20.93 39.08
N ARG A 709 35.31 21.54 38.32
CA ARG A 709 36.74 21.17 38.17
C ARG A 709 37.04 20.14 37.06
N SER A 710 38.12 20.26 36.29
CA SER A 710 39.10 21.36 36.13
C SER A 710 39.74 21.28 34.73
N ALA A 711 40.36 22.37 34.27
CA ALA A 711 41.23 22.39 33.09
C ALA A 711 42.69 22.61 33.52
N GLU A 712 43.65 22.07 32.77
CA GLU A 712 44.90 22.73 32.31
C GLU A 712 45.61 21.84 31.23
N PRO A 713 46.56 22.36 30.43
CA PRO A 713 46.75 21.92 29.04
C PRO A 713 48.07 21.18 28.72
N GLY A 714 48.11 20.53 27.54
CA GLY A 714 49.32 20.00 26.90
C GLY A 714 49.30 20.24 25.37
N GLN A 715 50.48 20.42 24.76
CA GLN A 715 50.64 20.97 23.39
C GLN A 715 50.97 19.90 22.32
N HIS A 716 50.36 20.06 21.12
CA HIS A 716 50.83 19.63 19.78
C HIS A 716 51.04 18.11 19.47
N PRO A 717 51.10 17.68 18.18
CA PRO A 717 50.04 17.86 17.17
C PRO A 717 49.80 16.62 16.27
N GLY A 718 48.63 16.56 15.61
CA GLY A 718 48.50 16.01 14.24
C GLY A 718 48.06 14.55 14.05
N GLN A 719 46.77 14.35 13.75
CA GLN A 719 46.23 13.32 12.84
C GLN A 719 44.75 13.63 12.54
N PRO A 720 44.29 13.67 11.27
CA PRO A 720 42.87 13.89 10.97
C PRO A 720 42.07 12.58 11.12
N ALA A 721 41.03 12.60 11.95
CA ALA A 721 40.12 11.49 12.10
C ALA A 721 39.13 11.40 10.91
N LEU A 722 39.10 10.25 10.23
CA LEU A 722 38.11 9.95 9.19
C LEU A 722 36.76 9.56 9.82
N PRO A 723 35.62 10.11 9.35
CA PRO A 723 34.31 9.75 9.89
C PRO A 723 33.85 8.37 9.39
N ARG A 724 33.65 7.43 10.33
CA ARG A 724 32.97 6.14 10.09
C ARG A 724 31.48 6.36 9.79
N ALA A 725 31.10 6.60 8.54
CA ALA A 725 29.69 6.71 8.13
C ALA A 725 29.40 6.38 6.65
N VAL A 726 30.18 5.50 6.02
CA VAL A 726 29.88 4.98 4.66
C VAL A 726 30.17 3.48 4.63
N LEU A 727 29.12 2.65 4.56
CA LEU A 727 29.07 1.28 4.01
C LEU A 727 27.78 0.55 4.45
N ARG A 728 26.64 0.87 3.82
CA ARG A 728 25.41 0.04 3.75
C ARG A 728 24.36 0.63 2.79
N CYS A 729 24.76 0.96 1.55
CA CYS A 729 23.83 1.39 0.48
C CYS A 729 24.41 1.25 -0.96
N GLY A 730 25.29 0.27 -1.18
CA GLY A 730 25.98 0.04 -2.46
C GLY A 730 25.17 -0.67 -3.55
N GLU A 731 23.87 -0.37 -3.70
CA GLU A 731 23.08 -0.87 -4.87
C GLU A 731 21.77 -0.10 -5.13
N ARG A 732 21.23 0.63 -4.15
CA ARG A 732 19.98 1.43 -4.33
C ARG A 732 20.20 2.89 -4.74
N ALA A 733 21.40 3.45 -4.53
CA ALA A 733 21.62 4.89 -4.65
C ALA A 733 21.70 5.42 -6.10
N ALA A 734 22.16 4.62 -7.07
CA ALA A 734 22.39 5.07 -8.44
C ALA A 734 21.12 5.13 -9.33
N LEU A 735 19.99 4.58 -8.87
CA LEU A 735 18.74 4.45 -9.64
C LEU A 735 17.51 5.05 -8.92
N GLN A 736 17.72 5.82 -7.85
CA GLN A 736 16.66 6.47 -7.06
C GLN A 736 16.76 8.01 -7.01
N LEU A 737 17.55 8.64 -7.89
CA LEU A 737 17.58 10.10 -8.07
C LEU A 737 16.39 10.66 -8.89
N LEU A 738 15.25 9.97 -8.85
CA LEU A 738 13.95 10.46 -9.32
C LEU A 738 13.01 10.54 -8.12
N PRO A 739 12.51 11.74 -7.74
CA PRO A 739 11.56 11.83 -6.64
C PRO A 739 10.27 11.11 -7.01
N ARG A 740 9.83 10.20 -6.12
CA ARG A 740 8.41 9.91 -5.95
C ARG A 740 7.77 11.15 -5.29
N LEU A 741 7.33 12.08 -6.12
CA LEU A 741 6.45 13.20 -5.81
C LEU A 741 5.28 13.21 -6.82
#